data_AF-A0A0L1IWD9-F1
#
_entry.id   AF-A0A0L1IWD9-F1
#
_cell.length_a   1.000
_cell.length_b   1.000
_cell.length_c   1.000
_cell.angle_alpha   90.00
_cell.angle_beta   90.00
_cell.angle_gamma   90.00
#
_symmetry.space_group_name_H-M   'P 1'
#
loop_
_entity.id
_entity.type
_entity.pdbx_description
1 polymer ?
#
loop_
_entity_poly.entity_id
_entity_poly.type
_entity_poly.pdbx_seq_one_letter_code
_entity_poly.pdbx_strand_id
1 'polypeptide(L)'
;MTPFTIDNLPYGVISTHDNSSKRCAVAFQQFAIDLDLLYRHDFFASIPELDVNVFAEDNWNVFAVLPLSTRATVRARIRCGILDKTINKALVPLSNVENHLPMHTHNFSDFYCSLEHAKNCTEVMKMKMSSNWFSIPSVYNGRTSSLAVSGTPVTRPYGMYPDPQTGVVSFQPESKLDFELEMGVWLSTPVPRGQRLDIAKSKEHIFGFTLLNDWSSRQIQKFEMTPLGCFHSKGSLTSVSPWIVPIEALEPFKCEKMVQQDPLPMPHLMPRDDAALTYDIDLSVTLLRDEKPYRLCESNLNTLYWTPIQQLAHLASAGEGLLTGDVFGTGTISSSTTNSDGEKIGLGCLVERGLPRTMLKSAPSDLHETFLQDGDEVIMEGRLIPKSHSWKKQSTTNSSSESVQRHQFRMAAQVNDASSVDTTSYPYIFEKNVSVPLKNQSFIRCNVYRPKTSDPSEKHPVLATYGPYGKDVHYHYFNGPSYADLNPDHKTEHSAWETPTPSYWTKHGYVVVRADESGSGQSPGFLDCLSPTTIDSFCELIEWASEQTWSNGKVGLLGISYFGATQWQVAARRPKGLAAIVPWEGFSDFYRDATRHGGILCNAGIDGIFKRQIGPNQYGLPGRAARNRGDDTIEGSLSEAELAMSRVTLVDRAREARFRDGDHYASVNFNLEDVQVPLLSVANLGGILLHLRGNVQGYTHAGSDFKYLRFIVGRHDLPFYYTEEVEIQRSFLDAFLLGQDRVGWSRKGAVPPVDLILRKGNVGYNDPQSESKFLRRKENEWPIARTQYTPLFLHRDETLSWTKPRTDLTMPHKVEYHAFGDGDNCRPSVSFTSPQFESETEITGHIVVRLNVSMSRGRWQSTTPSDMDLFLSLRHIASSGEEVFYTGTTGEPAPITKGSLRVSLRRTNPQHPRHRPWLPHRDYLSTDVLPVIPNEVYTVDVELWPTNVVVQRDERLVLDIGASELAGSGLFQHDDPSDRPETVFKGNNHVHFGANYDNWISLPVIPNGI
;
A
#
# COMPACT_ATOMS: atom_id res chain seq x y z
N MET A 1 -0.70 -4.48 28.89
CA MET A 1 0.16 -4.16 27.71
C MET A 1 0.79 -2.81 27.96
N THR A 2 2.06 -2.62 27.60
CA THR A 2 2.72 -1.31 27.64
C THR A 2 2.04 -0.33 26.67
N PRO A 3 1.90 0.97 27.02
CA PRO A 3 1.41 1.99 26.11
C PRO A 3 2.41 2.35 24.99
N PHE A 4 3.68 1.94 25.10
CA PHE A 4 4.74 2.28 24.16
C PHE A 4 5.02 1.11 23.22
N THR A 5 4.31 1.05 22.10
CA THR A 5 4.44 -0.04 21.11
C THR A 5 5.46 0.34 20.03
N ILE A 6 5.80 -0.64 19.19
CA ILE A 6 6.63 -0.39 18.01
C ILE A 6 5.92 0.49 16.95
N ASP A 7 4.61 0.71 17.12
CA ASP A 7 3.77 1.45 16.18
C ASP A 7 3.58 2.91 16.58
N ASN A 8 3.79 3.31 17.85
CA ASN A 8 3.77 4.73 18.23
C ASN A 8 5.18 5.32 18.37
N LEU A 9 6.10 4.64 19.07
CA LEU A 9 7.49 5.08 19.28
C LEU A 9 7.58 6.57 19.68
N PRO A 10 6.97 6.99 20.80
CA PRO A 10 6.86 8.41 21.12
C PRO A 10 8.18 8.98 21.63
N TYR A 11 8.33 10.28 21.43
CA TYR A 11 9.56 11.06 21.56
C TYR A 11 9.58 11.84 22.87
N GLY A 12 10.61 11.63 23.68
CA GLY A 12 10.74 12.28 24.99
C GLY A 12 12.19 12.71 25.25
N VAL A 13 12.38 13.43 26.35
CA VAL A 13 13.70 13.84 26.82
C VAL A 13 13.91 13.21 28.19
N ILE A 14 15.05 12.53 28.36
CA ILE A 14 15.36 11.81 29.59
C ILE A 14 16.70 12.27 30.18
N SER A 15 16.80 12.18 31.50
CA SER A 15 18.05 12.01 32.24
C SER A 15 17.98 10.71 33.06
N THR A 16 19.11 10.30 33.63
CA THR A 16 19.19 9.14 34.53
C THR A 16 20.04 9.51 35.72
N HIS A 17 19.90 8.80 36.85
CA HIS A 17 20.74 9.04 38.03
C HIS A 17 22.25 9.04 37.69
N ASP A 18 22.68 8.12 36.82
CA ASP A 18 24.10 7.96 36.44
C ASP A 18 24.53 8.86 35.29
N ASN A 19 23.60 9.59 34.67
CA ASN A 19 23.87 10.56 33.60
C ASN A 19 22.83 11.69 33.64
N SER A 20 23.24 12.81 34.24
CA SER A 20 22.40 14.00 34.42
C SER A 20 22.21 14.82 33.13
N SER A 21 22.92 14.51 32.05
CA SER A 21 22.71 15.16 30.76
C SER A 21 21.36 14.73 30.16
N LYS A 22 20.51 15.74 29.94
CA LYS A 22 19.25 15.59 29.21
C LYS A 22 19.54 15.28 27.74
N ARG A 23 18.78 14.35 27.18
CA ARG A 23 18.93 13.93 25.77
C ARG A 23 17.66 13.34 25.20
N CYS A 24 17.56 13.36 23.88
CA CYS A 24 16.43 12.80 23.15
C CYS A 24 16.39 11.27 23.27
N ALA A 25 15.21 10.75 23.55
CA ALA A 25 14.96 9.31 23.64
C ALA A 25 13.60 8.94 23.04
N VAL A 26 13.45 7.65 22.72
CA VAL A 26 12.18 7.08 22.22
C VAL A 26 11.69 6.02 23.19
N ALA A 27 10.44 6.10 23.64
CA ALA A 27 9.89 5.07 24.50
C ALA A 27 9.50 3.82 23.69
N PHE A 28 9.90 2.66 24.18
CA PHE A 28 9.54 1.36 23.64
C PHE A 28 9.39 0.35 24.77
N GLN A 29 8.19 -0.20 24.90
CA GLN A 29 7.78 -1.09 25.96
C GLN A 29 8.03 -0.53 27.36
N GLN A 30 8.93 -1.14 28.15
CA GLN A 30 9.34 -0.68 29.47
C GLN A 30 10.69 0.07 29.45
N PHE A 31 11.15 0.49 28.27
CA PHE A 31 12.44 1.13 28.06
C PHE A 31 12.31 2.47 27.37
N ALA A 32 13.27 3.36 27.62
CA ALA A 32 13.62 4.46 26.75
C ALA A 32 14.85 4.07 25.93
N ILE A 33 14.83 4.39 24.64
CA ILE A 33 15.93 4.17 23.70
C ILE A 33 16.73 5.48 23.62
N ASP A 34 17.97 5.45 24.09
CA ASP A 34 18.90 6.58 24.11
C ASP A 34 19.42 6.90 22.70
N LEU A 35 18.88 7.93 22.05
CA LEU A 35 19.21 8.22 20.65
C LEU A 35 20.58 8.89 20.48
N ASP A 36 21.02 9.65 21.48
CA ASP A 36 22.37 10.23 21.54
C ASP A 36 23.42 9.12 21.52
N LEU A 37 23.20 8.07 22.33
CA LEU A 37 24.08 6.90 22.33
C LEU A 37 24.08 6.16 20.99
N LEU A 38 22.91 5.98 20.36
CA LEU A 38 22.83 5.36 19.04
C LEU A 38 23.58 6.17 17.98
N TYR A 39 23.44 7.49 17.98
CA TYR A 39 24.14 8.37 17.06
C TYR A 39 25.65 8.24 17.18
N ARG A 40 26.19 8.27 18.41
CA ARG A 40 27.64 8.10 18.67
C ARG A 40 28.20 6.73 18.25
N HIS A 41 27.32 5.76 18.00
CA HIS A 41 27.66 4.43 17.49
C HIS A 41 27.31 4.25 16.00
N ASP A 42 27.23 5.35 15.25
CA ASP A 42 27.01 5.37 13.80
C ASP A 42 25.70 4.69 13.36
N PHE A 43 24.73 4.53 14.27
CA PHE A 43 23.47 3.84 13.99
C PHE A 43 22.65 4.53 12.88
N PHE A 44 22.79 5.85 12.79
CA PHE A 44 22.13 6.73 11.82
C PHE A 44 23.02 7.12 10.64
N ALA A 45 24.21 6.52 10.46
CA ALA A 45 25.17 6.92 9.42
C ALA A 45 24.63 6.80 7.98
N SER A 46 23.56 6.03 7.76
CA SER A 46 22.88 5.90 6.47
C SER A 46 21.89 7.04 6.16
N ILE A 47 21.74 8.03 7.04
CA ILE A 47 20.79 9.15 6.91
C ILE A 47 21.62 10.43 6.74
N PRO A 48 21.89 10.89 5.49
CA PRO A 48 22.80 12.00 5.22
C PRO A 48 22.39 13.32 5.87
N GLU A 49 21.09 13.54 6.11
CA GLU A 49 20.56 14.74 6.74
C GLU A 49 20.81 14.81 8.26
N LEU A 50 21.43 13.78 8.85
CA LEU A 50 21.86 13.73 10.25
C LEU A 50 23.39 13.83 10.37
N ASP A 51 24.00 14.83 9.75
CA ASP A 51 25.44 15.10 9.80
C ASP A 51 25.93 15.64 11.16
N VAL A 52 25.00 16.08 12.01
CA VAL A 52 25.23 16.47 13.41
C VAL A 52 24.33 15.68 14.37
N ASN A 53 24.80 15.48 15.60
CA ASN A 53 24.07 14.75 16.63
C ASN A 53 22.94 15.60 17.23
N VAL A 54 21.82 15.71 16.52
CA VAL A 54 20.62 16.42 16.99
C VAL A 54 19.97 15.76 18.22
N PHE A 55 20.37 14.54 18.57
CA PHE A 55 19.79 13.79 19.69
C PHE A 55 20.50 14.03 21.03
N ALA A 56 21.69 14.66 20.99
CA ALA A 56 22.40 15.13 22.17
C ALA A 56 21.77 16.39 22.79
N GLU A 57 20.84 17.03 22.08
CA GLU A 57 20.10 18.19 22.55
C GLU A 57 19.17 17.81 23.73
N ASP A 58 18.91 18.78 24.61
CA ASP A 58 18.00 18.62 25.74
C ASP A 58 16.51 18.80 25.37
N ASN A 59 16.20 18.84 24.07
CA ASN A 59 14.88 19.07 23.51
C ASN A 59 14.80 18.56 22.05
N TRP A 60 13.58 18.35 21.55
CA TRP A 60 13.36 17.87 20.18
C TRP A 60 13.34 18.97 19.10
N ASN A 61 13.57 20.25 19.43
CA ASN A 61 13.32 21.36 18.51
C ASN A 61 14.20 21.28 17.24
N VAL A 62 15.49 20.95 17.36
CA VAL A 62 16.39 20.84 16.20
C VAL A 62 15.93 19.74 15.25
N PHE A 63 15.56 18.58 15.80
CA PHE A 63 15.04 17.46 15.02
C PHE A 63 13.65 17.77 14.42
N ALA A 64 12.80 18.51 15.12
CA ALA A 64 11.44 18.81 14.69
C ALA A 64 11.38 19.66 13.41
N VAL A 65 12.41 20.48 13.14
CA VAL A 65 12.50 21.30 11.91
C VAL A 65 12.91 20.46 10.68
N LEU A 66 13.45 19.25 10.89
CA LEU A 66 13.85 18.40 9.77
C LEU A 66 12.64 18.02 8.89
N PRO A 67 12.86 17.81 7.57
CA PRO A 67 11.81 17.39 6.66
C PRO A 67 11.07 16.15 7.17
N LEU A 68 9.76 16.08 6.92
CA LEU A 68 8.92 14.96 7.35
C LEU A 68 9.48 13.61 6.85
N SER A 69 10.07 13.58 5.65
CA SER A 69 10.74 12.39 5.09
C SER A 69 11.94 11.94 5.92
N THR A 70 12.77 12.86 6.41
CA THR A 70 13.92 12.58 7.27
C THR A 70 13.45 12.03 8.61
N ARG A 71 12.45 12.68 9.23
CA ARG A 71 11.88 12.23 10.50
C ARG A 71 11.26 10.83 10.39
N ALA A 72 10.52 10.57 9.31
CA ALA A 72 9.98 9.25 9.00
C ALA A 72 11.08 8.20 8.81
N THR A 73 12.18 8.54 8.14
CA THR A 73 13.34 7.66 7.92
C THR A 73 14.03 7.30 9.24
N VAL A 74 14.21 8.28 10.14
CA VAL A 74 14.77 8.05 11.49
C VAL A 74 13.88 7.12 12.30
N ARG A 75 12.56 7.37 12.30
CA ARG A 75 11.59 6.49 12.97
C ARG A 75 11.62 5.07 12.41
N ALA A 76 11.68 4.92 11.08
CA ALA A 76 11.80 3.63 10.42
C ALA A 76 13.10 2.92 10.81
N ARG A 77 14.23 3.64 10.87
CA ARG A 77 15.53 3.10 11.28
C ARG A 77 15.52 2.61 12.72
N ILE A 78 14.91 3.35 13.64
CA ILE A 78 14.70 2.92 15.04
C ILE A 78 13.84 1.67 15.09
N ARG A 79 12.74 1.61 14.33
CA ARG A 79 11.88 0.43 14.20
C ARG A 79 12.65 -0.80 13.70
N CYS A 80 13.45 -0.66 12.65
CA CYS A 80 14.35 -1.72 12.19
C CYS A 80 15.32 -2.15 13.29
N GLY A 81 15.90 -1.18 13.99
CA GLY A 81 16.83 -1.42 15.10
C GLY A 81 16.23 -2.20 16.28
N ILE A 82 14.94 -1.99 16.55
CA ILE A 82 14.17 -2.76 17.53
C ILE A 82 14.01 -4.21 17.04
N LEU A 83 13.63 -4.40 15.78
CA LEU A 83 13.35 -5.72 15.20
C LEU A 83 14.62 -6.58 15.07
N ASP A 84 15.72 -5.98 14.61
CA ASP A 84 17.02 -6.64 14.45
C ASP A 84 17.86 -6.66 15.75
N LYS A 85 17.35 -6.01 16.82
CA LYS A 85 17.96 -5.91 18.16
C LYS A 85 19.27 -5.11 18.22
N THR A 86 19.62 -4.36 17.19
CA THR A 86 20.84 -3.54 17.16
C THR A 86 20.81 -2.38 18.16
N ILE A 87 19.62 -1.97 18.64
CA ILE A 87 19.48 -0.89 19.63
C ILE A 87 19.64 -1.34 21.08
N ASN A 88 19.82 -2.63 21.36
CA ASN A 88 19.74 -3.18 22.72
C ASN A 88 20.69 -2.51 23.73
N LYS A 89 21.84 -2.01 23.26
CA LYS A 89 22.82 -1.30 24.08
C LYS A 89 22.36 0.09 24.53
N ALA A 90 21.34 0.64 23.89
CA ALA A 90 20.77 1.95 24.18
C ALA A 90 19.45 1.88 24.96
N LEU A 91 19.06 0.69 25.44
CA LEU A 91 17.84 0.53 26.24
C LEU A 91 18.10 0.91 27.70
N VAL A 92 17.35 1.90 28.19
CA VAL A 92 17.33 2.33 29.58
C VAL A 92 15.95 2.00 30.18
N PRO A 93 15.84 1.25 31.28
CA PRO A 93 14.55 0.98 31.91
C PRO A 93 13.81 2.27 32.26
N LEU A 94 12.51 2.37 31.97
CA LEU A 94 11.70 3.56 32.28
C LEU A 94 11.62 3.84 33.79
N SER A 95 11.84 2.84 34.64
CA SER A 95 11.95 3.04 36.10
C SER A 95 13.17 3.84 36.51
N ASN A 96 14.17 3.96 35.62
CA ASN A 96 15.45 4.61 35.90
C ASN A 96 15.59 5.96 35.19
N VAL A 97 14.58 6.37 34.41
CA VAL A 97 14.59 7.65 33.70
C VAL A 97 13.84 8.71 34.49
N GLU A 98 14.40 9.91 34.51
CA GLU A 98 13.72 11.13 34.87
C GLU A 98 13.26 11.81 33.57
N ASN A 99 11.95 12.03 33.43
CA ASN A 99 11.38 12.63 32.23
C ASN A 99 11.40 14.15 32.32
N HIS A 100 11.68 14.81 31.20
CA HIS A 100 11.64 16.27 31.06
C HIS A 100 10.55 16.68 30.05
N LEU A 101 10.32 17.99 29.92
CA LEU A 101 9.51 18.49 28.80
C LEU A 101 10.19 18.12 27.47
N PRO A 102 9.42 17.65 26.48
CA PRO A 102 9.99 17.12 25.24
C PRO A 102 10.53 18.21 24.30
N MET A 103 10.03 19.45 24.42
CA MET A 103 10.46 20.57 23.58
C MET A 103 10.64 21.83 24.43
N HIS A 104 11.54 22.71 23.97
CA HIS A 104 11.57 24.07 24.47
C HIS A 104 10.44 24.87 23.81
N THR A 105 9.63 25.51 24.64
CA THR A 105 8.46 26.27 24.20
C THR A 105 8.57 27.71 24.68
N HIS A 106 8.18 28.65 23.83
CA HIS A 106 8.09 30.06 24.19
C HIS A 106 6.64 30.47 24.45
N ASN A 107 5.70 29.87 23.71
CA ASN A 107 4.29 30.21 23.77
C ASN A 107 3.43 28.99 24.11
N PHE A 108 2.44 29.23 24.97
CA PHE A 108 1.35 28.31 25.25
C PHE A 108 0.02 29.03 25.03
N SER A 109 -0.83 28.46 24.19
CA SER A 109 -2.21 28.91 23.98
C SER A 109 -3.16 27.76 24.29
N ASP A 110 -4.34 28.08 24.79
CA ASP A 110 -5.35 27.07 25.08
C ASP A 110 -6.69 27.43 24.45
N PHE A 111 -7.31 26.42 23.85
CA PHE A 111 -8.52 26.57 23.05
C PHE A 111 -9.78 26.25 23.86
N TYR A 112 -10.92 26.69 23.36
CA TYR A 112 -12.23 26.36 23.89
C TYR A 112 -13.12 25.91 22.73
N CYS A 113 -12.99 24.63 22.35
CA CYS A 113 -13.40 24.13 21.04
C CYS A 113 -14.29 22.86 21.05
N SER A 114 -14.64 22.31 22.21
CA SER A 114 -15.67 21.26 22.31
C SER A 114 -17.07 21.87 22.43
N LEU A 115 -17.98 21.44 21.54
CA LEU A 115 -19.38 21.90 21.56
C LEU A 115 -20.13 21.39 22.78
N GLU A 116 -19.89 20.14 23.18
CA GLU A 116 -20.56 19.55 24.34
C GLU A 116 -20.13 20.25 25.63
N HIS A 117 -18.82 20.48 25.78
CA HIS A 117 -18.26 21.25 26.90
C HIS A 117 -18.89 22.65 26.94
N ALA A 118 -18.93 23.35 25.81
CA ALA A 118 -19.47 24.70 25.75
C ALA A 118 -20.95 24.79 26.13
N LYS A 119 -21.77 23.83 25.68
CA LYS A 119 -23.19 23.74 26.04
C LYS A 119 -23.38 23.49 27.54
N ASN A 120 -22.64 22.53 28.10
CA ASN A 120 -22.77 22.17 29.52
C ASN A 120 -22.32 23.33 30.42
N CYS A 121 -21.15 23.94 30.15
CA CYS A 121 -20.64 25.04 30.96
C CYS A 121 -21.52 26.28 30.91
N THR A 122 -22.03 26.66 29.72
CA THR A 122 -22.94 27.80 29.62
C THR A 122 -24.23 27.58 30.41
N GLU A 123 -24.76 26.36 30.44
CA GLU A 123 -25.93 26.04 31.26
C GLU A 123 -25.63 26.03 32.76
N VAL A 124 -24.53 25.39 33.19
CA VAL A 124 -24.08 25.39 34.60
C VAL A 124 -23.88 26.83 35.10
N MET A 125 -23.29 27.69 34.27
CA MET A 125 -23.04 29.10 34.58
C MET A 125 -24.26 30.01 34.36
N LYS A 126 -25.39 29.48 33.86
CA LYS A 126 -26.60 30.24 33.50
C LYS A 126 -26.33 31.38 32.51
N MET A 127 -25.40 31.15 31.59
CA MET A 127 -25.02 32.05 30.50
C MET A 127 -25.60 31.56 29.17
N LYS A 128 -25.62 32.44 28.17
CA LYS A 128 -25.92 32.05 26.79
C LYS A 128 -24.61 31.86 26.03
N MET A 129 -24.54 30.82 25.21
CA MET A 129 -23.42 30.65 24.30
C MET A 129 -23.43 31.78 23.26
N SER A 130 -22.28 32.43 23.09
CA SER A 130 -22.12 33.53 22.15
C SER A 130 -22.10 33.00 20.71
N SER A 131 -22.73 33.71 19.77
CA SER A 131 -22.83 33.29 18.37
C SER A 131 -21.47 33.25 17.66
N ASN A 132 -20.52 34.08 18.07
CA ASN A 132 -19.17 34.11 17.48
C ASN A 132 -18.38 32.81 17.71
N TRP A 133 -18.69 32.04 18.76
CA TRP A 133 -18.03 30.78 19.07
C TRP A 133 -18.13 29.76 17.92
N PHE A 134 -19.25 29.77 17.20
CA PHE A 134 -19.46 28.90 16.03
C PHE A 134 -18.72 29.37 14.77
N SER A 135 -18.16 30.58 14.78
CA SER A 135 -17.44 31.17 13.64
C SER A 135 -15.93 31.29 13.88
N ILE A 136 -15.50 31.24 15.15
CA ILE A 136 -14.12 31.51 15.58
C ILE A 136 -13.69 30.40 16.55
N PRO A 137 -12.64 29.62 16.22
CA PRO A 137 -11.97 28.76 17.20
C PRO A 137 -11.47 29.60 18.37
N SER A 138 -12.22 29.61 19.47
CA SER A 138 -11.95 30.49 20.62
C SER A 138 -10.67 30.03 21.32
N VAL A 139 -9.76 30.97 21.61
CA VAL A 139 -8.43 30.70 22.17
C VAL A 139 -8.03 31.83 23.11
N TYR A 140 -7.25 31.50 24.13
CA TYR A 140 -6.61 32.45 25.05
C TYR A 140 -5.15 32.07 25.28
N ASN A 141 -4.36 33.02 25.79
CA ASN A 141 -2.96 32.76 26.11
C ASN A 141 -2.84 32.12 27.50
N GLY A 142 -2.24 30.94 27.55
CA GLY A 142 -1.80 30.32 28.79
C GLY A 142 -0.44 30.86 29.21
N ARG A 143 0.02 30.50 30.40
CA ARG A 143 1.37 30.86 30.86
C ARG A 143 2.33 29.73 30.52
N THR A 144 3.32 29.98 29.69
CA THR A 144 4.37 28.98 29.39
C THR A 144 5.04 28.45 30.68
N SER A 145 5.14 29.28 31.72
CA SER A 145 5.71 28.88 33.02
C SER A 145 4.82 27.94 33.86
N SER A 146 3.54 27.74 33.50
CA SER A 146 2.67 26.75 34.17
C SER A 146 2.87 25.35 33.62
N LEU A 147 3.49 25.18 32.45
CA LEU A 147 3.74 23.88 31.83
C LEU A 147 4.69 23.06 32.69
N ALA A 148 4.25 21.88 33.12
CA ALA A 148 5.04 20.93 33.86
C ALA A 148 4.85 19.52 33.32
N VAL A 149 5.89 18.70 33.42
CA VAL A 149 5.80 17.29 33.04
C VAL A 149 4.87 16.53 33.98
N SER A 150 4.09 15.60 33.44
CA SER A 150 3.26 14.69 34.23
C SER A 150 4.08 13.99 35.32
N GLY A 151 3.48 13.81 36.51
CA GLY A 151 4.16 13.38 37.73
C GLY A 151 4.61 14.53 38.64
N THR A 152 4.57 15.78 38.17
CA THR A 152 4.77 16.96 39.03
C THR A 152 3.59 17.10 40.03
N PRO A 153 3.84 17.15 41.35
CA PRO A 153 2.77 17.32 42.34
C PRO A 153 1.99 18.63 42.14
N VAL A 154 0.66 18.54 42.17
CA VAL A 154 -0.22 19.69 42.04
C VAL A 154 -0.39 20.35 43.41
N THR A 155 0.02 21.61 43.53
CA THR A 155 -0.25 22.40 44.74
C THR A 155 -1.54 23.18 44.55
N ARG A 156 -2.47 23.05 45.50
CA ARG A 156 -3.74 23.77 45.49
C ARG A 156 -3.49 25.29 45.47
N PRO A 157 -3.95 26.01 44.44
CA PRO A 157 -3.69 27.43 44.32
C PRO A 157 -4.52 28.23 45.31
N TYR A 158 -4.00 29.40 45.70
CA TYR A 158 -4.73 30.39 46.48
C TYR A 158 -5.20 31.52 45.57
N GLY A 159 -6.36 32.07 45.88
CA GLY A 159 -6.90 33.24 45.18
C GLY A 159 -7.95 33.97 45.98
N MET A 160 -8.50 35.01 45.37
CA MET A 160 -9.57 35.82 45.97
C MET A 160 -10.91 35.40 45.39
N TYR A 161 -11.87 35.04 46.23
CA TYR A 161 -13.26 34.84 45.84
C TYR A 161 -14.17 34.95 47.08
N PRO A 162 -15.46 35.32 46.91
CA PRO A 162 -16.38 35.45 48.04
C PRO A 162 -16.69 34.09 48.65
N ASP A 163 -16.64 34.00 49.98
CA ASP A 163 -17.14 32.84 50.70
C ASP A 163 -18.65 32.67 50.42
N PRO A 164 -19.12 31.46 50.06
CA PRO A 164 -20.52 31.24 49.68
C PRO A 164 -21.54 31.52 50.78
N GLN A 165 -21.16 31.46 52.06
CA GLN A 165 -22.06 31.65 53.20
C GLN A 165 -22.13 33.11 53.65
N THR A 166 -20.99 33.79 53.66
CA THR A 166 -20.84 35.15 54.20
C THR A 166 -20.79 36.23 53.12
N GLY A 167 -20.46 35.87 51.88
CA GLY A 167 -20.24 36.80 50.77
C GLY A 167 -18.95 37.63 50.87
N VAL A 168 -18.15 37.46 51.93
CA VAL A 168 -16.91 38.20 52.16
C VAL A 168 -15.82 37.64 51.24
N VAL A 169 -15.19 38.52 50.46
CA VAL A 169 -14.02 38.16 49.66
C VAL A 169 -12.81 38.04 50.57
N SER A 170 -12.16 36.88 50.56
CA SER A 170 -10.92 36.60 51.28
C SER A 170 -9.89 35.96 50.35
N PHE A 171 -8.62 36.03 50.72
CA PHE A 171 -7.54 35.28 50.07
C PHE A 171 -7.47 33.90 50.72
N GLN A 172 -7.81 32.85 49.95
CA GLN A 172 -8.03 31.50 50.46
C GLN A 172 -7.68 30.43 49.42
N PRO A 173 -7.41 29.18 49.83
CA PRO A 173 -7.15 28.09 48.89
C PRO A 173 -8.40 27.77 48.06
N GLU A 174 -8.21 27.42 46.80
CA GLU A 174 -9.28 27.01 45.89
C GLU A 174 -10.05 25.79 46.43
N SER A 175 -11.36 25.92 46.59
CA SER A 175 -12.20 24.85 47.12
C SER A 175 -12.78 23.91 46.04
N LYS A 176 -12.69 24.26 44.75
CA LYS A 176 -13.17 23.47 43.62
C LYS A 176 -12.11 23.37 42.52
N LEU A 177 -11.07 22.59 42.80
CA LEU A 177 -10.02 22.28 41.84
C LEU A 177 -10.51 21.23 40.84
N ASP A 178 -10.31 21.49 39.56
CA ASP A 178 -10.81 20.68 38.45
C ASP A 178 -9.69 20.26 37.50
N PHE A 179 -9.91 19.15 36.79
CA PHE A 179 -9.08 18.72 35.67
C PHE A 179 -9.76 19.09 34.35
N GLU A 180 -8.99 19.21 33.27
CA GLU A 180 -9.50 19.37 31.92
C GLU A 180 -8.80 18.35 31.01
N LEU A 181 -9.57 17.39 30.46
CA LEU A 181 -9.04 16.40 29.52
C LEU A 181 -8.74 17.06 28.18
N GLU A 182 -7.47 17.17 27.81
CA GLU A 182 -7.05 17.78 26.56
C GLU A 182 -5.94 17.00 25.84
N MET A 183 -5.71 17.40 24.59
CA MET A 183 -4.50 17.06 23.85
C MET A 183 -3.63 18.30 23.69
N GLY A 184 -2.33 18.16 23.90
CA GLY A 184 -1.33 19.17 23.53
C GLY A 184 -0.82 18.90 22.12
N VAL A 185 -0.75 19.94 21.29
CA VAL A 185 -0.25 19.87 19.91
C VAL A 185 1.06 20.64 19.82
N TRP A 186 2.15 19.92 19.56
CA TRP A 186 3.51 20.49 19.49
C TRP A 186 3.86 20.88 18.06
N LEU A 187 4.43 22.06 17.87
CA LEU A 187 4.73 22.60 16.54
C LEU A 187 6.14 22.23 16.05
N SER A 188 6.23 21.89 14.76
CA SER A 188 7.47 21.57 14.05
C SER A 188 7.99 22.80 13.28
N THR A 189 7.57 22.95 12.03
CA THR A 189 8.01 24.03 11.15
C THR A 189 7.47 25.37 11.65
N PRO A 190 8.32 26.39 11.86
CA PRO A 190 7.86 27.69 12.33
C PRO A 190 7.03 28.42 11.25
N VAL A 191 6.12 29.29 11.69
CA VAL A 191 5.41 30.24 10.81
C VAL A 191 6.01 31.62 11.03
N PRO A 192 6.67 32.23 10.02
CA PRO A 192 7.27 33.54 10.20
C PRO A 192 6.23 34.63 10.51
N ARG A 193 6.63 35.62 11.33
CA ARG A 193 5.81 36.79 11.62
C ARG A 193 5.35 37.49 10.34
N GLY A 194 4.07 37.86 10.31
CA GLY A 194 3.40 38.47 9.15
C GLY A 194 2.85 37.46 8.14
N GLN A 195 3.17 36.16 8.27
CA GLN A 195 2.62 35.12 7.41
C GLN A 195 1.40 34.44 8.04
N ARG A 196 0.45 34.06 7.19
CA ARG A 196 -0.68 33.20 7.56
C ARG A 196 -0.40 31.78 7.14
N LEU A 197 -0.98 30.83 7.86
CA LEU A 197 -0.91 29.42 7.51
C LEU A 197 -2.11 29.02 6.65
N ASP A 198 -1.84 28.44 5.49
CA ASP A 198 -2.86 27.76 4.70
C ASP A 198 -3.24 26.47 5.43
N ILE A 199 -4.54 26.24 5.68
CA ILE A 199 -5.03 25.04 6.35
C ILE A 199 -4.58 23.76 5.66
N ALA A 200 -4.39 23.78 4.34
CA ALA A 200 -3.89 22.62 3.59
C ALA A 200 -2.46 22.22 4.00
N LYS A 201 -1.68 23.15 4.55
CA LYS A 201 -0.31 22.94 5.02
C LYS A 201 -0.19 22.76 6.52
N SER A 202 -1.26 23.02 7.30
CA SER A 202 -1.20 22.98 8.77
C SER A 202 -0.61 21.70 9.34
N LYS A 203 -0.85 20.54 8.72
CA LYS A 203 -0.29 19.26 9.16
C LYS A 203 1.24 19.24 9.13
N GLU A 204 1.87 19.89 8.16
CA GLU A 204 3.34 19.95 8.02
C GLU A 204 4.00 20.75 9.15
N HIS A 205 3.22 21.58 9.85
CA HIS A 205 3.63 22.39 10.99
C HIS A 205 3.39 21.71 12.35
N ILE A 206 2.82 20.50 12.37
CA ILE A 206 2.63 19.71 13.59
C ILE A 206 3.76 18.70 13.72
N PHE A 207 4.44 18.68 14.87
CA PHE A 207 5.42 17.67 15.24
C PHE A 207 4.73 16.40 15.76
N GLY A 208 3.78 16.57 16.67
CA GLY A 208 3.04 15.47 17.27
C GLY A 208 2.14 15.90 18.41
N PHE A 209 1.61 14.92 19.13
CA PHE A 209 0.58 15.10 20.14
C PHE A 209 1.00 14.52 21.50
N THR A 210 0.56 15.16 22.58
CA THR A 210 0.67 14.70 23.97
C THR A 210 -0.68 14.76 24.67
N LEU A 211 -0.87 14.02 25.76
CA LEU A 211 -1.97 14.32 26.68
C LEU A 211 -1.64 15.62 27.44
N LEU A 212 -2.66 16.45 27.67
CA LEU A 212 -2.55 17.71 28.39
C LEU A 212 -3.69 17.82 29.41
N ASN A 213 -3.38 18.37 30.58
CA ASN A 213 -4.36 18.73 31.60
C ASN A 213 -4.16 20.17 32.04
N ASP A 214 -5.13 21.04 31.74
CA ASP A 214 -5.12 22.43 32.18
C ASP A 214 -5.92 22.63 33.47
N TRP A 215 -5.20 22.51 34.59
CA TRP A 215 -5.80 22.51 35.93
C TRP A 215 -6.58 23.80 36.19
N SER A 216 -7.84 23.65 36.59
CA SER A 216 -8.78 24.76 36.64
C SER A 216 -9.27 25.02 38.06
N SER A 217 -9.01 26.24 38.54
CA SER A 217 -9.42 26.68 39.87
C SER A 217 -10.79 27.37 39.78
N ARG A 218 -11.88 26.61 39.93
CA ARG A 218 -13.21 27.06 39.48
C ARG A 218 -13.81 28.21 40.30
N GLN A 219 -13.54 28.32 41.61
CA GLN A 219 -14.03 29.46 42.39
C GLN A 219 -13.29 30.74 42.05
N ILE A 220 -11.95 30.65 41.93
CA ILE A 220 -11.13 31.76 41.48
C ILE A 220 -11.57 32.18 40.07
N GLN A 221 -11.76 31.21 39.16
CA GLN A 221 -12.19 31.43 37.78
C GLN A 221 -13.51 32.19 37.73
N LYS A 222 -14.50 31.73 38.50
CA LYS A 222 -15.84 32.34 38.55
C LYS A 222 -15.79 33.79 39.00
N PHE A 223 -14.91 34.14 39.93
CA PHE A 223 -14.76 35.51 40.42
C PHE A 223 -13.93 36.40 39.47
N GLU A 224 -12.90 35.87 38.81
CA GLU A 224 -11.98 36.67 37.98
C GLU A 224 -12.44 36.86 36.52
N MET A 225 -13.25 35.94 35.98
CA MET A 225 -13.53 35.86 34.54
C MET A 225 -14.19 37.12 33.96
N THR A 226 -14.89 37.92 34.78
CA THR A 226 -15.52 39.17 34.33
C THR A 226 -14.66 40.39 34.69
N PRO A 227 -14.29 41.29 33.75
CA PRO A 227 -14.63 41.29 32.32
C PRO A 227 -13.55 40.75 31.39
N LEU A 228 -12.37 40.37 31.90
CA LEU A 228 -11.15 40.16 31.08
C LEU A 228 -10.77 38.70 30.83
N GLY A 229 -11.51 37.73 31.37
CA GLY A 229 -11.18 36.30 31.27
C GLY A 229 -10.34 35.79 32.44
N CYS A 230 -9.86 34.55 32.31
CA CYS A 230 -9.11 33.87 33.37
C CYS A 230 -7.63 34.30 33.40
N PHE A 231 -7.04 34.30 34.60
CA PHE A 231 -5.62 34.58 34.81
C PHE A 231 -5.01 33.72 35.92
N HIS A 232 -5.47 33.85 37.17
CA HIS A 232 -4.94 33.03 38.27
C HIS A 232 -5.52 31.62 38.23
N SER A 233 -6.76 31.46 37.78
CA SER A 233 -7.43 30.15 37.80
C SER A 233 -6.85 29.11 36.85
N LYS A 234 -6.11 29.57 35.82
CA LYS A 234 -5.37 28.75 34.83
C LYS A 234 -3.85 28.94 34.91
N GLY A 235 -3.38 29.73 35.88
CA GLY A 235 -1.98 30.17 35.94
C GLY A 235 -1.07 29.31 36.82
N SER A 236 -1.62 28.32 37.53
CA SER A 236 -0.91 27.54 38.55
C SER A 236 -0.15 26.35 37.97
N LEU A 237 -0.78 25.56 37.11
CA LEU A 237 -0.19 24.35 36.55
C LEU A 237 -0.95 23.89 35.30
N THR A 238 -0.20 23.48 34.28
CA THR A 238 -0.70 22.75 33.12
C THR A 238 0.19 21.53 32.96
N SER A 239 -0.35 20.33 33.15
CA SER A 239 0.44 19.09 33.08
C SER A 239 0.47 18.55 31.65
N VAL A 240 1.66 18.15 31.18
CA VAL A 240 1.84 17.56 29.84
C VAL A 240 2.51 16.19 29.94
N SER A 241 2.02 15.20 29.19
CA SER A 241 2.67 13.88 29.15
C SER A 241 4.06 13.99 28.50
N PRO A 242 5.10 13.32 29.03
CA PRO A 242 6.49 13.53 28.61
C PRO A 242 6.86 13.01 27.22
N TRP A 243 6.00 12.19 26.60
CA TRP A 243 6.29 11.50 25.35
C TRP A 243 5.35 11.97 24.25
N ILE A 244 5.88 12.68 23.25
CA ILE A 244 5.16 13.14 22.07
C ILE A 244 4.94 11.96 21.13
N VAL A 245 3.69 11.64 20.80
CA VAL A 245 3.39 10.72 19.69
C VAL A 245 3.56 11.51 18.38
N PRO A 246 4.54 11.15 17.53
CA PRO A 246 4.85 11.93 16.33
C PRO A 246 3.70 11.85 15.31
N ILE A 247 3.52 12.90 14.51
CA ILE A 247 2.43 12.97 13.52
C ILE A 247 2.47 11.79 12.53
N GLU A 248 3.66 11.30 12.22
CA GLU A 248 3.95 10.14 11.38
C GLU A 248 3.33 8.84 11.94
N ALA A 249 3.23 8.72 13.27
CA ALA A 249 2.60 7.57 13.92
C ALA A 249 1.07 7.68 14.00
N LEU A 250 0.52 8.90 13.90
CA LEU A 250 -0.92 9.16 13.95
C LEU A 250 -1.60 9.04 12.58
N GLU A 251 -0.84 9.10 11.49
CA GLU A 251 -1.39 9.10 10.13
C GLU A 251 -2.36 7.95 9.83
N PRO A 252 -2.12 6.69 10.26
CA PRO A 252 -3.05 5.60 10.04
C PRO A 252 -4.41 5.76 10.75
N PHE A 253 -4.50 6.68 11.72
CA PHE A 253 -5.69 6.93 12.55
C PHE A 253 -6.40 8.23 12.17
N LYS A 254 -6.06 8.82 11.03
CA LYS A 254 -6.73 10.01 10.49
C LYS A 254 -8.23 9.71 10.26
N CYS A 255 -9.12 10.57 10.74
CA CYS A 255 -10.57 10.38 10.60
C CYS A 255 -11.35 11.70 10.43
N GLU A 256 -12.59 11.58 9.95
CA GLU A 256 -13.52 12.71 9.95
C GLU A 256 -13.90 13.09 11.38
N LYS A 257 -14.14 14.38 11.61
CA LYS A 257 -14.73 14.83 12.88
C LYS A 257 -16.18 14.34 12.99
N MET A 258 -16.58 13.96 14.19
CA MET A 258 -17.94 13.46 14.49
C MET A 258 -18.97 14.60 14.62
N VAL A 259 -18.54 15.80 15.01
CA VAL A 259 -19.45 16.93 15.24
C VAL A 259 -19.58 17.78 13.98
N GLN A 260 -20.81 17.89 13.48
CA GLN A 260 -21.13 18.74 12.34
C GLN A 260 -21.00 20.23 12.72
N GLN A 261 -20.40 21.02 11.83
CA GLN A 261 -20.30 22.47 11.98
C GLN A 261 -21.43 23.18 11.26
N ASP A 262 -22.18 24.02 12.00
CA ASP A 262 -23.25 24.87 11.50
C ASP A 262 -23.20 26.22 12.26
N PRO A 263 -22.97 27.36 11.58
CA PRO A 263 -22.73 27.50 10.14
C PRO A 263 -21.43 26.83 9.66
N LEU A 264 -21.32 26.65 8.34
CA LEU A 264 -20.07 26.18 7.73
C LEU A 264 -18.90 27.12 8.09
N PRO A 265 -17.69 26.58 8.33
CA PRO A 265 -16.52 27.40 8.62
C PRO A 265 -16.21 28.41 7.51
N MET A 266 -15.44 29.44 7.86
CA MET A 266 -14.92 30.38 6.87
C MET A 266 -13.92 29.69 5.92
N PRO A 267 -13.75 30.17 4.67
CA PRO A 267 -12.92 29.48 3.67
C PRO A 267 -11.48 29.18 4.09
N HIS A 268 -10.86 30.01 4.93
CA HIS A 268 -9.49 29.78 5.42
C HIS A 268 -9.38 28.65 6.47
N LEU A 269 -10.52 28.20 7.02
CA LEU A 269 -10.65 27.07 7.94
C LEU A 269 -11.33 25.86 7.27
N MET A 270 -11.49 25.89 5.95
CA MET A 270 -12.02 24.81 5.12
C MET A 270 -10.91 24.31 4.17
N PRO A 271 -10.46 23.04 4.27
CA PRO A 271 -9.55 22.48 3.28
C PRO A 271 -10.26 22.36 1.91
N ARG A 272 -9.50 22.39 0.81
CA ARG A 272 -10.04 22.26 -0.56
C ARG A 272 -10.38 20.81 -0.94
N ASP A 273 -9.67 19.86 -0.33
CA ASP A 273 -9.93 18.43 -0.41
C ASP A 273 -10.54 18.00 0.93
N ASP A 274 -11.61 17.21 0.90
CA ASP A 274 -12.43 16.84 2.08
C ASP A 274 -11.73 15.85 3.05
N ALA A 275 -10.39 15.87 3.08
CA ALA A 275 -9.57 14.95 3.83
C ALA A 275 -9.70 15.20 5.34
N ALA A 276 -10.11 14.15 6.07
CA ALA A 276 -10.10 14.01 7.52
C ALA A 276 -9.20 15.01 8.30
N LEU A 277 -9.83 15.95 9.01
CA LEU A 277 -9.17 17.08 9.70
C LEU A 277 -8.67 16.75 11.13
N THR A 278 -8.81 15.51 11.59
CA THR A 278 -8.48 15.10 12.95
C THR A 278 -8.08 13.62 13.00
N TYR A 279 -7.81 13.11 14.20
CA TYR A 279 -7.39 11.73 14.44
C TYR A 279 -8.34 11.02 15.40
N ASP A 280 -8.50 9.72 15.21
CA ASP A 280 -9.29 8.83 16.03
C ASP A 280 -8.49 8.40 17.26
N ILE A 281 -8.57 9.21 18.31
CA ILE A 281 -7.84 8.99 19.56
C ILE A 281 -8.86 8.85 20.68
N ASP A 282 -9.03 7.65 21.21
CA ASP A 282 -9.87 7.40 22.36
C ASP A 282 -9.18 7.95 23.61
N LEU A 283 -9.90 8.75 24.37
CA LEU A 283 -9.40 9.47 25.52
C LEU A 283 -10.19 9.10 26.75
N SER A 284 -9.51 9.08 27.89
CA SER A 284 -10.19 8.78 29.13
C SER A 284 -9.51 9.30 30.37
N VAL A 285 -10.31 9.47 31.43
CA VAL A 285 -9.87 9.95 32.74
C VAL A 285 -10.34 9.00 33.83
N THR A 286 -9.40 8.63 34.70
CA THR A 286 -9.65 7.86 35.93
C THR A 286 -9.15 8.68 37.11
N LEU A 287 -10.01 8.84 38.12
CA LEU A 287 -9.66 9.41 39.42
C LEU A 287 -9.27 8.28 40.37
N LEU A 288 -8.13 8.36 41.03
CA LEU A 288 -7.83 7.58 42.22
C LEU A 288 -8.09 8.44 43.45
N ARG A 289 -9.03 8.01 44.29
CA ARG A 289 -9.34 8.62 45.59
C ARG A 289 -9.28 7.54 46.66
N ASP A 290 -8.47 7.75 47.69
CA ASP A 290 -8.22 6.74 48.74
C ASP A 290 -7.84 5.37 48.15
N GLU A 291 -6.91 5.36 47.19
CA GLU A 291 -6.48 4.18 46.41
C GLU A 291 -7.56 3.48 45.57
N LYS A 292 -8.79 4.02 45.54
CA LYS A 292 -9.91 3.46 44.78
C LYS A 292 -10.06 4.16 43.42
N PRO A 293 -10.10 3.41 42.31
CA PRO A 293 -10.28 3.98 40.98
C PRO A 293 -11.74 4.27 40.63
N TYR A 294 -11.97 5.42 40.00
CA TYR A 294 -13.26 5.89 39.50
C TYR A 294 -13.11 6.38 38.06
N ARG A 295 -13.79 5.74 37.12
CA ARG A 295 -13.77 6.12 35.71
C ARG A 295 -14.64 7.36 35.50
N LEU A 296 -14.02 8.51 35.25
CA LEU A 296 -14.71 9.79 35.17
C LEU A 296 -15.05 10.23 33.76
N CYS A 297 -14.22 9.89 32.76
CA CYS A 297 -14.42 10.36 31.40
C CYS A 297 -14.03 9.30 30.35
N GLU A 298 -14.82 9.18 29.28
CA GLU A 298 -14.50 8.49 28.04
C GLU A 298 -14.96 9.33 26.85
N SER A 299 -14.02 9.83 26.05
CA SER A 299 -14.27 10.68 24.90
C SER A 299 -13.32 10.34 23.74
N ASN A 300 -13.33 11.15 22.69
CA ASN A 300 -12.44 10.99 21.55
C ASN A 300 -12.08 12.35 20.95
N LEU A 301 -10.84 12.52 20.49
CA LEU A 301 -10.37 13.76 19.86
C LEU A 301 -11.23 14.19 18.66
N ASN A 302 -11.80 13.24 17.92
CA ASN A 302 -12.66 13.52 16.77
C ASN A 302 -14.02 14.15 17.15
N THR A 303 -14.33 14.29 18.44
CA THR A 303 -15.55 14.95 18.92
C THR A 303 -15.40 16.47 19.07
N LEU A 304 -14.21 17.03 18.87
CA LEU A 304 -14.03 18.48 18.84
C LEU A 304 -14.80 19.12 17.69
N TYR A 305 -15.42 20.28 17.96
CA TYR A 305 -16.12 21.06 16.94
C TYR A 305 -15.11 21.73 16.01
N TRP A 306 -14.09 22.36 16.60
CA TRP A 306 -12.92 22.90 15.88
C TRP A 306 -11.75 21.94 16.04
N THR A 307 -11.33 21.35 14.92
CA THR A 307 -10.26 20.33 14.90
C THR A 307 -8.87 20.94 15.15
N PRO A 308 -7.87 20.15 15.59
CA PRO A 308 -6.48 20.62 15.76
C PRO A 308 -5.90 21.31 14.52
N ILE A 309 -6.24 20.83 13.33
CA ILE A 309 -5.80 21.41 12.06
C ILE A 309 -6.41 22.81 11.84
N GLN A 310 -7.68 23.00 12.21
CA GLN A 310 -8.34 24.32 12.15
C GLN A 310 -7.86 25.26 13.25
N GLN A 311 -7.61 24.73 14.45
CA GLN A 311 -7.05 25.49 15.57
C GLN A 311 -5.71 26.11 15.19
N LEU A 312 -4.80 25.33 14.62
CA LEU A 312 -3.49 25.81 14.17
C LEU A 312 -3.60 26.85 13.03
N ALA A 313 -4.46 26.60 12.03
CA ALA A 313 -4.70 27.57 10.96
C ALA A 313 -5.23 28.90 11.49
N HIS A 314 -6.12 28.84 12.50
CA HIS A 314 -6.66 30.03 13.15
C HIS A 314 -5.63 30.76 14.01
N LEU A 315 -4.83 30.03 14.79
CA LEU A 315 -3.76 30.58 15.62
C LEU A 315 -2.78 31.40 14.76
N ALA A 316 -2.41 30.90 13.58
CA ALA A 316 -1.53 31.64 12.66
C ALA A 316 -2.21 32.80 11.89
N SER A 317 -3.54 32.96 11.98
CA SER A 317 -4.30 33.82 11.05
C SER A 317 -4.03 35.33 11.21
N ALA A 318 -3.63 35.76 12.41
CA ALA A 318 -3.24 37.13 12.71
C ALA A 318 -1.83 37.48 12.20
N GLY A 319 -1.02 36.47 11.82
CA GLY A 319 0.37 36.68 11.43
C GLY A 319 1.29 37.01 12.60
N GLU A 320 0.94 36.57 13.82
CA GLU A 320 1.75 36.76 15.04
C GLU A 320 3.08 36.00 15.01
N GLY A 321 3.16 34.95 14.20
CA GLY A 321 4.32 34.06 14.07
C GLY A 321 4.28 32.95 15.10
N LEU A 322 4.70 31.75 14.69
CA LEU A 322 4.74 30.55 15.52
C LEU A 322 6.15 29.95 15.49
N LEU A 323 6.67 29.53 16.63
CA LEU A 323 8.01 28.96 16.75
C LEU A 323 7.95 27.43 16.85
N THR A 324 9.05 26.78 16.46
CA THR A 324 9.24 25.35 16.72
C THR A 324 9.20 25.10 18.23
N GLY A 325 8.44 24.10 18.63
CA GLY A 325 8.26 23.74 20.03
C GLY A 325 7.19 24.56 20.76
N ASP A 326 6.60 25.59 20.16
CA ASP A 326 5.36 26.15 20.71
C ASP A 326 4.29 25.05 20.79
N VAL A 327 3.40 25.18 21.77
CA VAL A 327 2.37 24.17 22.05
C VAL A 327 1.03 24.85 22.27
N PHE A 328 -0.04 24.23 21.79
CA PHE A 328 -1.38 24.63 22.17
C PHE A 328 -2.21 23.46 22.71
N GLY A 329 -3.06 23.75 23.70
CA GLY A 329 -4.09 22.84 24.21
C GLY A 329 -5.30 22.85 23.28
N THR A 330 -5.93 21.70 23.07
CA THR A 330 -7.13 21.61 22.24
C THR A 330 -8.36 22.26 22.89
N GLY A 331 -8.29 22.58 24.17
CA GLY A 331 -9.44 22.77 25.03
C GLY A 331 -10.05 21.46 25.49
N THR A 332 -10.81 21.53 26.59
CA THR A 332 -11.49 20.38 27.20
C THR A 332 -12.27 19.57 26.17
N ILE A 333 -11.94 18.29 26.04
CA ILE A 333 -12.56 17.35 25.10
C ILE A 333 -13.72 16.64 25.79
N SER A 334 -14.92 17.16 25.56
CA SER A 334 -16.19 16.55 25.99
C SER A 334 -17.03 16.08 24.80
N SER A 335 -17.84 15.07 25.06
CA SER A 335 -18.72 14.38 24.09
C SER A 335 -20.02 13.96 24.74
N SER A 336 -21.05 13.70 23.92
CA SER A 336 -22.37 13.28 24.39
C SER A 336 -22.44 11.81 24.83
N THR A 337 -21.31 11.13 24.99
CA THR A 337 -21.20 9.70 25.28
C THR A 337 -21.84 9.34 26.63
N THR A 338 -22.60 8.23 26.64
CA THR A 338 -23.25 7.69 27.85
C THR A 338 -22.88 6.23 28.08
N ASN A 339 -22.84 5.79 29.34
CA ASN A 339 -22.69 4.38 29.69
C ASN A 339 -24.02 3.60 29.55
N SER A 340 -24.01 2.30 29.86
CA SER A 340 -25.18 1.42 29.82
C SER A 340 -26.33 1.87 30.72
N ASP A 341 -26.02 2.60 31.79
CA ASP A 341 -26.99 3.12 32.76
C ASP A 341 -27.54 4.50 32.35
N GLY A 342 -27.15 5.00 31.16
CA GLY A 342 -27.55 6.30 30.62
C GLY A 342 -26.83 7.49 31.25
N GLU A 343 -25.78 7.27 32.04
CA GLU A 343 -25.01 8.33 32.67
C GLU A 343 -24.04 8.96 31.67
N LYS A 344 -23.92 10.30 31.67
CA LYS A 344 -22.94 11.00 30.83
C LYS A 344 -21.51 10.71 31.30
N ILE A 345 -20.81 9.87 30.54
CA ILE A 345 -19.40 9.54 30.73
C ILE A 345 -18.49 10.32 29.78
N GLY A 346 -19.03 11.06 28.82
CA GLY A 346 -18.23 11.85 27.88
C GLY A 346 -17.75 13.21 28.38
N LEU A 347 -17.82 13.52 29.67
CA LEU A 347 -17.55 14.89 30.19
C LEU A 347 -16.10 15.02 30.62
N GLY A 348 -15.35 15.92 29.98
CA GLY A 348 -13.90 16.11 30.12
C GLY A 348 -13.46 16.95 31.33
N CYS A 349 -14.38 17.43 32.15
CA CYS A 349 -14.09 18.13 33.40
C CYS A 349 -15.23 18.00 34.44
N LEU A 350 -14.97 18.32 35.70
CA LEU A 350 -15.93 18.21 36.80
C LEU A 350 -16.98 19.32 36.80
N VAL A 351 -16.67 20.52 36.33
CA VAL A 351 -17.65 21.63 36.30
C VAL A 351 -18.88 21.30 35.44
N GLU A 352 -18.70 20.51 34.37
CA GLU A 352 -19.79 20.03 33.53
C GLU A 352 -20.76 19.09 34.27
N ARG A 353 -20.33 18.53 35.40
CA ARG A 353 -21.13 17.63 36.23
C ARG A 353 -22.02 18.35 37.24
N GLY A 354 -22.12 19.68 37.16
CA GLY A 354 -22.93 20.52 38.06
C GLY A 354 -24.45 20.47 37.85
N LEU A 355 -24.96 19.74 36.85
CA LEU A 355 -26.40 19.60 36.57
C LEU A 355 -26.91 18.21 37.03
N PRO A 356 -28.18 18.09 37.47
CA PRO A 356 -28.72 16.80 37.89
C PRO A 356 -28.57 15.67 36.85
N ARG A 357 -28.66 16.00 35.55
CA ARG A 357 -28.54 15.04 34.43
C ARG A 357 -27.10 14.66 34.06
N THR A 358 -26.12 15.35 34.62
CA THR A 358 -24.68 15.16 34.34
C THR A 358 -23.95 14.54 35.53
N MET A 359 -24.67 14.24 36.61
CA MET A 359 -24.11 13.55 37.77
C MET A 359 -23.77 12.10 37.41
N LEU A 360 -22.66 11.61 37.99
CA LEU A 360 -22.15 10.26 37.75
C LEU A 360 -22.26 9.48 39.05
N LYS A 361 -23.28 8.63 39.16
CA LYS A 361 -23.57 7.82 40.35
C LYS A 361 -22.47 6.80 40.65
N SER A 362 -21.71 6.42 39.62
CA SER A 362 -20.54 5.55 39.73
C SER A 362 -19.29 6.25 40.28
N ALA A 363 -19.29 7.58 40.42
CA ALA A 363 -18.21 8.36 41.03
C ALA A 363 -18.37 8.47 42.57
N PRO A 364 -17.37 9.02 43.31
CA PRO A 364 -17.55 9.35 44.73
C PRO A 364 -18.77 10.26 44.91
N SER A 365 -19.62 9.96 45.91
CA SER A 365 -20.90 10.66 46.11
C SER A 365 -20.74 12.15 46.39
N ASP A 366 -19.60 12.56 46.93
CA ASP A 366 -19.26 13.93 47.26
C ASP A 366 -18.59 14.70 46.10
N LEU A 367 -18.11 14.01 45.05
CA LEU A 367 -17.31 14.59 43.95
C LEU A 367 -17.97 15.81 43.30
N HIS A 368 -19.29 15.79 43.16
CA HIS A 368 -20.05 16.90 42.58
C HIS A 368 -20.04 18.18 43.43
N GLU A 369 -19.86 18.04 44.75
CA GLU A 369 -19.83 19.15 45.70
C GLU A 369 -18.40 19.62 45.96
N THR A 370 -17.50 18.66 46.19
CA THR A 370 -16.12 18.86 46.68
C THR A 370 -15.08 18.98 45.56
N PHE A 371 -15.39 18.49 44.35
CA PHE A 371 -14.43 18.36 43.25
C PHE A 371 -13.22 17.52 43.67
N LEU A 372 -12.00 17.83 43.20
CA LEU A 372 -10.78 17.13 43.58
C LEU A 372 -10.35 17.53 45.00
N GLN A 373 -10.12 16.52 45.83
CA GLN A 373 -9.62 16.64 47.20
C GLN A 373 -8.10 16.48 47.22
N ASP A 374 -7.49 16.92 48.32
CA ASP A 374 -6.06 16.71 48.53
C ASP A 374 -5.78 15.21 48.70
N GLY A 375 -4.80 14.69 47.96
CA GLY A 375 -4.49 13.26 47.90
C GLY A 375 -5.11 12.52 46.71
N ASP A 376 -6.02 13.15 45.96
CA ASP A 376 -6.52 12.59 44.70
C ASP A 376 -5.44 12.55 43.61
N GLU A 377 -5.47 11.50 42.79
CA GLU A 377 -4.65 11.38 41.58
C GLU A 377 -5.54 11.29 40.33
N VAL A 378 -5.19 12.04 39.27
CA VAL A 378 -5.89 12.03 37.99
C VAL A 378 -5.02 11.34 36.95
N ILE A 379 -5.50 10.21 36.43
CA ILE A 379 -4.85 9.44 35.38
C ILE A 379 -5.58 9.70 34.07
N MET A 380 -4.85 10.23 33.08
CA MET A 380 -5.35 10.40 31.71
C MET A 380 -4.70 9.37 30.79
N GLU A 381 -5.49 8.76 29.92
CA GLU A 381 -5.01 7.80 28.94
C GLU A 381 -5.53 8.15 27.55
N GLY A 382 -4.67 7.99 26.54
CA GLY A 382 -5.00 8.09 25.13
C GLY A 382 -4.68 6.77 24.42
N ARG A 383 -5.59 6.29 23.57
CA ARG A 383 -5.44 5.02 22.83
C ARG A 383 -5.81 5.20 21.36
N LEU A 384 -4.97 4.63 20.51
CA LEU A 384 -5.19 4.55 19.07
C LEU A 384 -5.65 3.12 18.77
N ILE A 385 -6.93 2.94 18.46
CA ILE A 385 -7.50 1.63 18.16
C ILE A 385 -7.72 1.56 16.65
N PRO A 386 -7.01 0.70 15.90
CA PRO A 386 -7.26 0.61 14.48
C PRO A 386 -8.68 0.08 14.27
N LYS A 387 -9.56 0.85 13.64
CA LYS A 387 -10.95 0.44 13.39
C LYS A 387 -11.00 -0.46 12.17
N SER A 388 -11.77 -1.54 12.26
CA SER A 388 -12.13 -2.39 11.11
C SER A 388 -13.15 -1.60 10.32
N HIS A 389 -12.90 -1.33 9.04
CA HIS A 389 -13.80 -0.56 8.20
C HIS A 389 -15.20 -1.19 8.17
N SER A 390 -16.17 -0.59 8.87
CA SER A 390 -17.58 -0.94 8.80
C SER A 390 -18.29 0.05 7.87
N TRP A 391 -18.84 -0.46 6.77
CA TRP A 391 -19.75 0.29 5.91
C TRP A 391 -21.10 0.49 6.62
N LYS A 392 -21.66 1.71 6.47
CA LYS A 392 -22.95 2.17 7.02
C LYS A 392 -24.05 1.10 6.95
N LYS A 393 -24.69 0.81 8.10
CA LYS A 393 -26.06 0.26 8.18
C LYS A 393 -26.94 1.19 9.01
N GLN A 394 -28.13 1.48 8.47
CA GLN A 394 -29.21 2.22 9.11
C GLN A 394 -29.61 1.60 10.47
N SER A 395 -30.17 2.48 11.31
CA SER A 395 -30.72 2.24 12.65
C SER A 395 -31.58 0.98 12.77
N THR A 396 -31.29 0.16 13.78
CA THR A 396 -32.28 -0.31 14.77
C THR A 396 -31.57 -0.80 16.05
N THR A 397 -32.24 -0.54 17.16
CA THR A 397 -31.92 -0.76 18.57
C THR A 397 -31.83 -2.24 18.97
N ASN A 398 -30.78 -2.66 19.67
CA ASN A 398 -30.81 -3.14 21.07
C ASN A 398 -29.52 -3.86 21.50
N SER A 399 -29.22 -3.66 22.78
CA SER A 399 -28.14 -4.16 23.63
C SER A 399 -27.71 -5.63 23.47
N SER A 400 -26.41 -5.87 23.45
CA SER A 400 -25.66 -6.53 24.54
C SER A 400 -24.17 -6.56 24.17
N SER A 401 -23.35 -6.17 25.14
CA SER A 401 -21.90 -6.17 25.10
C SER A 401 -21.34 -7.59 25.02
N GLU A 402 -20.37 -7.83 24.14
CA GLU A 402 -19.21 -8.69 24.44
C GLU A 402 -18.04 -8.44 23.47
N SER A 403 -16.92 -8.02 24.06
CA SER A 403 -15.52 -8.15 23.66
C SER A 403 -15.15 -8.62 22.25
N VAL A 404 -14.36 -7.81 21.54
CA VAL A 404 -13.25 -8.33 20.70
C VAL A 404 -12.01 -7.46 20.92
N GLN A 405 -11.17 -7.91 21.85
CA GLN A 405 -9.75 -7.60 21.88
C GLN A 405 -9.17 -7.88 20.49
N ARG A 406 -8.57 -6.88 19.83
CA ARG A 406 -7.62 -7.16 18.74
C ARG A 406 -6.41 -7.84 19.36
N HIS A 407 -6.52 -9.16 19.43
CA HIS A 407 -5.45 -10.05 19.77
C HIS A 407 -4.24 -9.66 18.90
N GLN A 408 -3.12 -9.41 19.57
CA GLN A 408 -1.84 -9.80 19.02
C GLN A 408 -2.05 -11.17 18.39
N PHE A 409 -1.80 -11.32 17.08
CA PHE A 409 -1.54 -12.64 16.52
C PHE A 409 -0.21 -13.14 17.13
N ARG A 410 -0.26 -13.53 18.41
CA ARG A 410 0.58 -14.59 18.95
C ARG A 410 -0.01 -15.88 18.41
N MET A 411 0.31 -16.22 17.16
CA MET A 411 0.46 -17.64 16.85
C MET A 411 1.88 -18.04 17.25
N ALA A 412 2.12 -18.10 18.57
CA ALA A 412 2.79 -19.28 19.08
C ALA A 412 1.72 -20.38 19.10
N ALA A 413 1.22 -20.77 17.92
CA ALA A 413 0.63 -22.09 17.81
C ALA A 413 1.74 -23.02 18.27
N GLN A 414 1.47 -23.88 19.25
CA GLN A 414 2.27 -25.10 19.36
C GLN A 414 2.36 -25.64 17.94
N VAL A 415 3.58 -25.81 17.40
CA VAL A 415 3.75 -26.44 16.10
C VAL A 415 3.16 -27.84 16.27
N ASN A 416 1.93 -28.02 15.80
CA ASN A 416 1.33 -29.33 15.70
C ASN A 416 2.09 -29.99 14.56
N ASP A 417 3.01 -30.89 14.94
CA ASP A 417 3.72 -31.75 14.01
C ASP A 417 2.71 -32.76 13.44
N ALA A 418 1.93 -32.28 12.48
CA ALA A 418 0.96 -33.03 11.71
C ALA A 418 1.56 -33.44 10.36
N SER A 419 2.89 -33.47 10.27
CA SER A 419 3.57 -33.96 9.08
C SER A 419 3.32 -35.45 8.92
N SER A 420 3.15 -35.91 7.68
CA SER A 420 2.98 -37.33 7.38
C SER A 420 3.85 -37.74 6.21
N VAL A 421 4.31 -38.99 6.22
CA VAL A 421 5.20 -39.53 5.18
C VAL A 421 4.54 -40.77 4.58
N ASP A 422 4.27 -40.73 3.28
CA ASP A 422 3.82 -41.87 2.48
C ASP A 422 4.96 -42.35 1.59
N THR A 423 5.41 -43.58 1.82
CA THR A 423 6.47 -44.24 1.04
C THR A 423 5.93 -45.32 0.10
N THR A 424 4.62 -45.57 0.11
CA THR A 424 4.01 -46.76 -0.49
C THR A 424 3.06 -46.44 -1.64
N SER A 425 2.22 -45.42 -1.52
CA SER A 425 1.09 -45.19 -2.45
C SER A 425 1.53 -44.62 -3.80
N TYR A 426 2.71 -44.00 -3.85
CA TYR A 426 3.17 -43.23 -5.01
C TYR A 426 4.52 -43.73 -5.54
N PRO A 427 4.88 -43.41 -6.80
CA PRO A 427 6.21 -43.72 -7.34
C PRO A 427 7.34 -42.88 -6.71
N TYR A 428 7.01 -41.93 -5.85
CA TYR A 428 7.90 -41.09 -5.05
C TYR A 428 7.56 -41.22 -3.56
N ILE A 429 8.43 -40.70 -2.69
CA ILE A 429 8.11 -40.47 -1.28
C ILE A 429 7.37 -39.15 -1.17
N PHE A 430 6.23 -39.13 -0.52
CA PHE A 430 5.41 -37.94 -0.31
C PHE A 430 5.39 -37.57 1.16
N GLU A 431 5.93 -36.40 1.50
CA GLU A 431 5.86 -35.80 2.82
C GLU A 431 4.87 -34.64 2.78
N LYS A 432 3.79 -34.75 3.54
CA LYS A 432 2.72 -33.74 3.59
C LYS A 432 2.89 -32.87 4.82
N ASN A 433 2.59 -31.57 4.69
CA ASN A 433 2.54 -30.61 5.79
C ASN A 433 3.85 -30.46 6.58
N VAL A 434 4.99 -30.56 5.90
CA VAL A 434 6.31 -30.29 6.50
C VAL A 434 6.38 -28.81 6.87
N SER A 435 6.64 -28.54 8.15
CA SER A 435 6.76 -27.18 8.69
C SER A 435 8.16 -26.63 8.44
N VAL A 436 8.24 -25.49 7.77
CA VAL A 436 9.47 -24.73 7.55
C VAL A 436 9.49 -23.58 8.55
N PRO A 437 10.40 -23.59 9.54
CA PRO A 437 10.47 -22.54 10.53
C PRO A 437 10.93 -21.23 9.89
N LEU A 438 10.30 -20.12 10.28
CA LEU A 438 10.66 -18.78 9.83
C LEU A 438 11.42 -18.02 10.93
N LYS A 439 12.27 -17.06 10.55
CA LYS A 439 13.05 -16.22 11.48
C LYS A 439 12.17 -15.41 12.43
N ASN A 440 10.94 -15.09 12.04
CA ASN A 440 9.96 -14.37 12.85
C ASN A 440 9.25 -15.26 13.91
N GLN A 441 9.74 -16.48 14.15
CA GLN A 441 9.16 -17.46 15.08
C GLN A 441 7.78 -18.01 14.64
N SER A 442 7.38 -17.78 13.39
CA SER A 442 6.26 -18.46 12.72
C SER A 442 6.77 -19.62 11.85
N PHE A 443 5.90 -20.20 11.04
CA PHE A 443 6.25 -21.24 10.06
C PHE A 443 5.36 -21.15 8.82
N ILE A 444 5.87 -21.66 7.70
CA ILE A 444 5.05 -22.01 6.53
C ILE A 444 5.01 -23.53 6.37
N ARG A 445 4.01 -24.05 5.67
CA ARG A 445 3.88 -25.48 5.38
C ARG A 445 4.09 -25.79 3.92
N CYS A 446 4.81 -26.88 3.69
CA CYS A 446 5.06 -27.41 2.36
C CYS A 446 4.77 -28.90 2.26
N ASN A 447 4.64 -29.34 1.02
CA ASN A 447 4.65 -30.73 0.62
C ASN A 447 5.98 -31.02 -0.08
N VAL A 448 6.62 -32.13 0.26
CA VAL A 448 7.89 -32.57 -0.33
C VAL A 448 7.69 -33.88 -1.07
N TYR A 449 8.08 -33.93 -2.34
CA TYR A 449 7.98 -35.11 -3.19
C TYR A 449 9.39 -35.54 -3.61
N ARG A 450 9.85 -36.70 -3.12
CA ARG A 450 11.24 -37.16 -3.31
C ARG A 450 11.34 -38.41 -4.17
N PRO A 451 12.39 -38.55 -5.00
CA PRO A 451 12.67 -39.82 -5.68
C PRO A 451 12.81 -40.98 -4.68
N LYS A 452 12.37 -42.17 -5.09
CA LYS A 452 12.70 -43.41 -4.37
C LYS A 452 14.08 -43.88 -4.80
N THR A 453 15.05 -43.83 -3.89
CA THR A 453 16.43 -44.25 -4.15
C THR A 453 16.76 -45.52 -3.38
N SER A 454 17.68 -46.33 -3.91
CA SER A 454 18.24 -47.47 -3.19
C SER A 454 19.32 -47.04 -2.18
N ASP A 455 19.89 -45.85 -2.36
CA ASP A 455 20.89 -45.25 -1.48
C ASP A 455 20.27 -44.04 -0.75
N PRO A 456 20.00 -44.14 0.57
CA PRO A 456 19.47 -43.03 1.36
C PRO A 456 20.41 -41.81 1.47
N SER A 457 21.67 -41.94 1.08
CA SER A 457 22.64 -40.83 1.04
C SER A 457 22.62 -40.05 -0.29
N GLU A 458 21.88 -40.54 -1.30
CA GLU A 458 21.72 -39.86 -2.58
C GLU A 458 21.04 -38.49 -2.39
N LYS A 459 21.60 -37.47 -3.05
CA LYS A 459 21.17 -36.08 -2.94
C LYS A 459 20.70 -35.57 -4.29
N HIS A 460 19.60 -34.83 -4.28
CA HIS A 460 18.92 -34.36 -5.48
C HIS A 460 18.78 -32.84 -5.49
N PRO A 461 18.75 -32.20 -6.67
CA PRO A 461 18.34 -30.81 -6.78
C PRO A 461 16.85 -30.64 -6.44
N VAL A 462 16.48 -29.43 -6.04
CA VAL A 462 15.13 -29.11 -5.60
C VAL A 462 14.46 -28.18 -6.60
N LEU A 463 13.20 -28.44 -6.94
CA LEU A 463 12.30 -27.47 -7.57
C LEU A 463 11.33 -26.97 -6.52
N ALA A 464 11.34 -25.67 -6.24
CA ALA A 464 10.49 -25.07 -5.22
C ALA A 464 9.43 -24.14 -5.82
N THR A 465 8.20 -24.23 -5.31
CA THR A 465 7.14 -23.26 -5.54
C THR A 465 6.56 -22.75 -4.22
N TYR A 466 6.23 -21.47 -4.18
CA TYR A 466 5.66 -20.79 -3.02
C TYR A 466 4.57 -19.84 -3.48
N GLY A 467 3.36 -19.97 -2.95
CA GLY A 467 2.27 -19.10 -3.36
C GLY A 467 0.92 -19.39 -2.72
N PRO A 468 -0.10 -18.58 -3.03
CA PRO A 468 -1.36 -18.54 -2.29
C PRO A 468 -2.44 -19.48 -2.85
N TYR A 469 -2.16 -20.23 -3.91
CA TYR A 469 -3.17 -21.03 -4.63
C TYR A 469 -3.50 -22.38 -3.98
N GLY A 470 -2.87 -22.70 -2.85
CA GLY A 470 -3.10 -23.92 -2.07
C GLY A 470 -2.34 -25.12 -2.63
N LYS A 471 -1.34 -25.59 -1.88
CA LYS A 471 -0.46 -26.71 -2.27
C LYS A 471 -1.18 -28.05 -2.45
N ASP A 472 -2.34 -28.18 -1.82
CA ASP A 472 -3.21 -29.37 -1.83
C ASP A 472 -4.43 -29.23 -2.76
N VAL A 473 -4.48 -28.20 -3.60
CA VAL A 473 -5.56 -28.04 -4.59
C VAL A 473 -5.22 -28.82 -5.85
N HIS A 474 -5.92 -29.93 -6.06
CA HIS A 474 -5.71 -30.78 -7.23
C HIS A 474 -6.26 -30.14 -8.51
N TYR A 475 -5.49 -30.23 -9.59
CA TYR A 475 -5.81 -29.60 -10.88
C TYR A 475 -7.18 -30.04 -11.39
N HIS A 476 -7.48 -31.34 -11.39
CA HIS A 476 -8.76 -31.86 -11.89
C HIS A 476 -10.00 -31.23 -11.22
N TYR A 477 -9.92 -30.93 -9.92
CA TYR A 477 -11.01 -30.25 -9.21
C TYR A 477 -11.05 -28.75 -9.47
N PHE A 478 -9.88 -28.11 -9.62
CA PHE A 478 -9.81 -26.69 -9.89
C PHE A 478 -10.25 -26.31 -11.31
N ASN A 479 -9.83 -27.10 -12.30
CA ASN A 479 -10.13 -26.86 -13.72
C ASN A 479 -10.14 -28.18 -14.50
N GLY A 480 -11.23 -28.94 -14.33
CA GLY A 480 -11.44 -30.25 -14.97
C GLY A 480 -11.30 -30.28 -16.50
N PRO A 481 -11.90 -29.31 -17.26
CA PRO A 481 -11.75 -29.25 -18.70
C PRO A 481 -10.29 -29.09 -19.14
N SER A 482 -9.57 -28.12 -18.55
CA SER A 482 -8.15 -27.93 -18.85
C SER A 482 -7.30 -29.15 -18.44
N TYR A 483 -7.60 -29.75 -17.29
CA TYR A 483 -6.94 -30.99 -16.86
C TYR A 483 -7.10 -32.11 -17.89
N ALA A 484 -8.25 -32.21 -18.56
CA ALA A 484 -8.50 -33.20 -19.60
C ALA A 484 -7.62 -32.99 -20.85
N ASP A 485 -7.16 -31.76 -21.09
CA ASP A 485 -6.28 -31.40 -22.21
C ASP A 485 -4.79 -31.57 -21.89
N LEU A 486 -4.43 -31.80 -20.62
CA LEU A 486 -3.02 -31.96 -20.24
C LEU A 486 -2.35 -33.14 -20.94
N ASN A 487 -1.05 -33.00 -21.14
CA ASN A 487 -0.17 -34.12 -21.46
C ASN A 487 -0.40 -35.28 -20.44
N PRO A 488 -0.64 -36.52 -20.90
CA PRO A 488 -0.88 -37.67 -20.03
C PRO A 488 0.16 -37.89 -18.93
N ASP A 489 1.44 -37.59 -19.18
CA ASP A 489 2.50 -37.73 -18.17
C ASP A 489 2.33 -36.77 -16.99
N HIS A 490 1.55 -35.72 -17.18
CA HIS A 490 1.26 -34.69 -16.19
C HIS A 490 -0.14 -34.84 -15.55
N LYS A 491 -0.90 -35.89 -15.92
CA LYS A 491 -2.23 -36.22 -15.35
C LYS A 491 -2.11 -37.21 -14.19
N THR A 492 -1.66 -36.72 -13.05
CA THR A 492 -1.45 -37.53 -11.84
C THR A 492 -2.23 -37.02 -10.64
N GLU A 493 -2.27 -37.85 -9.58
CA GLU A 493 -2.93 -37.50 -8.32
C GLU A 493 -2.46 -36.15 -7.77
N HIS A 494 -1.15 -35.87 -7.72
CA HIS A 494 -0.62 -34.62 -7.17
C HIS A 494 -0.39 -33.49 -8.19
N SER A 495 -1.04 -33.56 -9.35
CA SER A 495 -1.03 -32.47 -10.33
C SER A 495 -1.80 -31.29 -9.77
N ALA A 496 -1.19 -30.10 -9.81
CA ALA A 496 -1.84 -28.86 -9.38
C ALA A 496 -1.63 -27.78 -10.43
N TRP A 497 -2.60 -26.86 -10.49
CA TRP A 497 -2.58 -25.71 -11.38
C TRP A 497 -1.24 -24.97 -11.28
N GLU A 498 -0.63 -24.66 -12.42
CA GLU A 498 0.58 -23.81 -12.54
C GLU A 498 1.88 -24.30 -11.86
N THR A 499 1.97 -25.56 -11.44
CA THR A 499 3.15 -26.08 -10.74
C THR A 499 3.76 -27.32 -11.42
N PRO A 500 5.06 -27.59 -11.21
CA PRO A 500 5.71 -28.82 -11.67
C PRO A 500 4.98 -30.09 -11.18
N THR A 501 4.70 -31.04 -12.07
CA THR A 501 4.06 -32.31 -11.70
C THR A 501 5.04 -33.21 -10.94
N PRO A 502 4.77 -33.59 -9.69
CA PRO A 502 5.74 -34.34 -8.87
C PRO A 502 6.22 -35.67 -9.48
N SER A 503 5.33 -36.46 -10.07
CA SER A 503 5.65 -37.74 -10.69
C SER A 503 6.70 -37.63 -11.81
N TYR A 504 6.56 -36.60 -12.65
CA TYR A 504 7.45 -36.37 -13.78
C TYR A 504 8.85 -36.01 -13.27
N TRP A 505 8.94 -35.01 -12.40
CA TRP A 505 10.23 -34.46 -11.96
C TRP A 505 10.97 -35.42 -11.02
N THR A 506 10.28 -36.15 -10.14
CA THR A 506 10.92 -37.17 -9.29
C THR A 506 11.47 -38.36 -10.09
N LYS A 507 10.81 -38.76 -11.17
CA LYS A 507 11.34 -39.76 -12.12
C LYS A 507 12.64 -39.29 -12.80
N HIS A 508 12.84 -37.98 -12.90
CA HIS A 508 14.04 -37.34 -13.45
C HIS A 508 15.06 -36.91 -12.38
N GLY A 509 14.93 -37.40 -11.14
CA GLY A 509 15.93 -37.19 -10.10
C GLY A 509 15.85 -35.82 -9.42
N TYR A 510 14.71 -35.13 -9.51
CA TYR A 510 14.44 -33.89 -8.77
C TYR A 510 13.57 -34.15 -7.54
N VAL A 511 13.80 -33.38 -6.49
CA VAL A 511 12.80 -33.20 -5.42
C VAL A 511 11.90 -32.03 -5.79
N VAL A 512 10.59 -32.17 -5.56
CA VAL A 512 9.63 -31.07 -5.72
C VAL A 512 9.16 -30.63 -4.34
N VAL A 513 9.28 -29.34 -4.04
CA VAL A 513 8.75 -28.70 -2.83
C VAL A 513 7.65 -27.73 -3.25
N ARG A 514 6.44 -27.93 -2.74
CA ARG A 514 5.29 -27.06 -2.98
C ARG A 514 4.79 -26.49 -1.66
N ALA A 515 4.91 -25.18 -1.48
CA ALA A 515 4.63 -24.51 -0.23
C ALA A 515 3.44 -23.54 -0.32
N ASP A 516 2.65 -23.51 0.75
CA ASP A 516 1.61 -22.49 0.94
C ASP A 516 2.24 -21.20 1.44
N GLU A 517 1.86 -20.09 0.82
CA GLU A 517 2.21 -18.75 1.30
C GLU A 517 1.63 -18.43 2.68
N SER A 518 2.33 -17.62 3.48
CA SER A 518 1.83 -17.07 4.75
C SER A 518 0.39 -16.55 4.61
N GLY A 519 -0.50 -17.03 5.49
CA GLY A 519 -1.93 -16.69 5.45
C GLY A 519 -2.76 -17.50 4.44
N SER A 520 -2.17 -18.45 3.71
CA SER A 520 -2.86 -19.36 2.80
C SER A 520 -2.66 -20.82 3.19
N GLY A 521 -3.61 -21.65 2.76
CA GLY A 521 -3.63 -23.08 2.92
C GLY A 521 -3.43 -23.51 4.36
N GLN A 522 -2.33 -24.21 4.61
CA GLN A 522 -1.95 -24.70 5.93
C GLN A 522 -0.89 -23.79 6.61
N SER A 523 -0.48 -22.70 5.98
CA SER A 523 0.49 -21.73 6.51
C SER A 523 -0.23 -20.60 7.27
N PRO A 524 -0.02 -20.46 8.59
CA PRO A 524 -0.59 -19.34 9.35
C PRO A 524 -0.05 -17.99 8.86
N GLY A 525 -0.76 -16.92 9.22
CA GLY A 525 -0.30 -15.55 8.98
C GLY A 525 -1.36 -14.65 8.37
N PHE A 526 -0.91 -13.47 7.94
CA PHE A 526 -1.74 -12.48 7.27
C PHE A 526 -1.62 -12.68 5.75
N LEU A 527 -2.75 -12.87 5.07
CA LEU A 527 -2.81 -13.07 3.63
C LEU A 527 -2.65 -11.72 2.91
N ASP A 528 -1.40 -11.40 2.55
CA ASP A 528 -1.00 -10.22 1.76
C ASP A 528 -0.04 -10.65 0.66
N CYS A 529 -0.64 -10.96 -0.49
CA CYS A 529 0.07 -11.48 -1.65
C CYS A 529 1.01 -10.41 -2.25
N LEU A 530 2.17 -10.85 -2.74
CA LEU A 530 3.21 -9.98 -3.30
C LEU A 530 3.59 -8.86 -2.32
N SER A 531 3.88 -9.24 -1.08
CA SER A 531 4.32 -8.36 0.00
C SER A 531 5.77 -8.66 0.41
N PRO A 532 6.43 -7.77 1.19
CA PRO A 532 7.76 -8.06 1.73
C PRO A 532 7.83 -9.37 2.53
N THR A 533 6.79 -9.64 3.34
CA THR A 533 6.66 -10.86 4.14
C THR A 533 6.66 -12.11 3.26
N THR A 534 5.94 -12.08 2.14
CA THR A 534 5.91 -13.17 1.16
C THR A 534 7.30 -13.44 0.61
N ILE A 535 8.04 -12.40 0.23
CA ILE A 535 9.38 -12.54 -0.37
C ILE A 535 10.42 -13.00 0.64
N ASP A 536 10.38 -12.51 1.87
CA ASP A 536 11.25 -12.98 2.95
C ASP A 536 10.99 -14.45 3.26
N SER A 537 9.73 -14.86 3.37
CA SER A 537 9.37 -16.27 3.61
C SER A 537 9.79 -17.18 2.45
N PHE A 538 9.74 -16.70 1.20
CA PHE A 538 10.20 -17.47 0.06
C PHE A 538 11.73 -17.63 0.06
N CYS A 539 12.49 -16.59 0.46
CA CYS A 539 13.94 -16.72 0.66
C CYS A 539 14.24 -17.83 1.68
N GLU A 540 13.54 -17.83 2.82
CA GLU A 540 13.75 -18.82 3.88
C GLU A 540 13.34 -20.24 3.46
N LEU A 541 12.29 -20.40 2.65
CA LEU A 541 11.94 -21.69 2.04
C LEU A 541 13.06 -22.24 1.16
N ILE A 542 13.67 -21.38 0.33
CA ILE A 542 14.76 -21.76 -0.56
C ILE A 542 15.98 -22.19 0.25
N GLU A 543 16.36 -21.40 1.25
CA GLU A 543 17.49 -21.71 2.12
C GLU A 543 17.27 -23.03 2.86
N TRP A 544 16.09 -23.20 3.47
CA TRP A 544 15.71 -24.44 4.13
C TRP A 544 15.77 -25.65 3.20
N ALA A 545 15.19 -25.54 1.99
CA ALA A 545 15.18 -26.61 1.01
C ALA A 545 16.59 -26.97 0.51
N SER A 546 17.50 -26.00 0.44
CA SER A 546 18.90 -26.23 0.07
C SER A 546 19.70 -27.00 1.13
N GLU A 547 19.27 -26.94 2.39
CA GLU A 547 19.99 -27.52 3.53
C GLU A 547 19.47 -28.89 3.97
N GLN A 548 18.40 -29.39 3.34
CA GLN A 548 17.84 -30.71 3.67
C GLN A 548 18.81 -31.84 3.33
N THR A 549 18.72 -32.95 4.07
CA THR A 549 19.63 -34.10 3.91
C THR A 549 19.56 -34.75 2.52
N TRP A 550 18.38 -34.70 1.90
CA TRP A 550 18.12 -35.17 0.53
C TRP A 550 18.47 -34.15 -0.56
N SER A 551 18.88 -32.93 -0.19
CA SER A 551 19.18 -31.85 -1.12
C SER A 551 20.66 -31.85 -1.51
N ASN A 552 20.94 -31.60 -2.80
CA ASN A 552 22.31 -31.38 -3.29
C ASN A 552 22.81 -29.93 -3.09
N GLY A 553 22.01 -29.09 -2.42
CA GLY A 553 22.32 -27.68 -2.17
C GLY A 553 21.87 -26.71 -3.26
N LYS A 554 21.32 -27.21 -4.38
CA LYS A 554 20.86 -26.38 -5.50
C LYS A 554 19.33 -26.41 -5.61
N VAL A 555 18.73 -25.23 -5.53
CA VAL A 555 17.29 -25.01 -5.69
C VAL A 555 17.04 -24.26 -7.00
N GLY A 556 16.14 -24.80 -7.82
CA GLY A 556 15.55 -24.14 -8.98
C GLY A 556 14.13 -23.69 -8.69
N LEU A 557 13.72 -22.59 -9.33
CA LEU A 557 12.33 -22.14 -9.30
C LEU A 557 11.70 -22.38 -10.66
N LEU A 558 10.52 -22.99 -10.68
CA LEU A 558 9.76 -23.30 -11.89
C LEU A 558 8.26 -23.25 -11.56
N GLY A 559 7.51 -22.44 -12.31
CA GLY A 559 6.07 -22.29 -12.13
C GLY A 559 5.51 -21.18 -13.01
N ILE A 560 4.19 -21.16 -13.13
CA ILE A 560 3.46 -20.22 -13.98
C ILE A 560 2.89 -19.05 -13.16
N SER A 561 2.63 -17.90 -13.77
CA SER A 561 1.85 -16.80 -13.20
C SER A 561 2.46 -16.26 -11.90
N TYR A 562 1.75 -16.37 -10.77
CA TYR A 562 2.23 -15.97 -9.46
C TYR A 562 3.53 -16.68 -9.08
N PHE A 563 3.63 -17.99 -9.38
CA PHE A 563 4.84 -18.78 -9.14
C PHE A 563 5.98 -18.41 -10.10
N GLY A 564 5.68 -17.76 -11.22
CA GLY A 564 6.67 -17.16 -12.13
C GLY A 564 7.08 -15.76 -11.70
N ALA A 565 6.11 -14.92 -11.31
CA ALA A 565 6.31 -13.52 -10.96
C ALA A 565 7.16 -13.34 -9.70
N THR A 566 6.90 -14.13 -8.66
CA THR A 566 7.67 -14.08 -7.40
C THR A 566 9.13 -14.53 -7.58
N GLN A 567 9.47 -15.26 -8.65
CA GLN A 567 10.85 -15.67 -8.92
C GLN A 567 11.76 -14.46 -9.16
N TRP A 568 11.27 -13.43 -9.84
CA TRP A 568 12.05 -12.21 -10.08
C TRP A 568 12.41 -11.51 -8.77
N GLN A 569 11.42 -11.34 -7.90
CA GLN A 569 11.55 -10.68 -6.61
C GLN A 569 12.49 -11.46 -5.68
N VAL A 570 12.28 -12.77 -5.54
CA VAL A 570 13.10 -13.59 -4.64
C VAL A 570 14.53 -13.77 -5.18
N ALA A 571 14.72 -13.88 -6.49
CA ALA A 571 16.05 -14.01 -7.08
C ALA A 571 16.90 -12.74 -6.93
N ALA A 572 16.27 -11.56 -6.97
CA ALA A 572 16.95 -10.30 -6.70
C ALA A 572 17.45 -10.20 -5.24
N ARG A 573 16.84 -10.96 -4.31
CA ARG A 573 17.29 -11.06 -2.91
C ARG A 573 18.46 -12.02 -2.71
N ARG A 574 18.81 -12.82 -3.73
CA ARG A 574 19.95 -13.76 -3.74
C ARG A 574 20.00 -14.71 -2.53
N PRO A 575 18.91 -15.43 -2.20
CA PRO A 575 18.92 -16.38 -1.10
C PRO A 575 19.94 -17.51 -1.34
N LYS A 576 20.51 -18.02 -0.25
CA LYS A 576 21.48 -19.12 -0.33
C LYS A 576 20.80 -20.36 -0.94
N GLY A 577 21.52 -21.02 -1.85
CA GLY A 577 21.07 -22.25 -2.51
C GLY A 577 20.27 -22.05 -3.80
N LEU A 578 19.77 -20.85 -4.09
CA LEU A 578 19.13 -20.57 -5.39
C LEU A 578 20.15 -20.64 -6.53
N ALA A 579 19.89 -21.51 -7.50
CA ALA A 579 20.84 -21.86 -8.55
C ALA A 579 20.31 -21.63 -9.98
N ALA A 580 18.99 -21.56 -10.18
CA ALA A 580 18.37 -21.19 -11.46
C ALA A 580 16.90 -20.78 -11.29
N ILE A 581 16.37 -19.96 -12.20
CA ILE A 581 14.94 -19.62 -12.25
C ILE A 581 14.37 -19.83 -13.66
N VAL A 582 13.10 -20.23 -13.73
CA VAL A 582 12.33 -20.36 -14.96
C VAL A 582 10.98 -19.65 -14.76
N PRO A 583 10.97 -18.31 -14.83
CA PRO A 583 9.73 -17.53 -14.75
C PRO A 583 8.92 -17.76 -16.02
N TRP A 584 7.97 -18.70 -15.96
CA TRP A 584 7.07 -19.03 -17.05
C TRP A 584 5.82 -18.16 -16.95
N GLU A 585 5.58 -17.27 -17.91
CA GLU A 585 4.48 -16.29 -17.83
C GLU A 585 4.41 -15.62 -16.45
N GLY A 586 5.49 -14.93 -16.07
CA GLY A 586 5.65 -14.28 -14.77
C GLY A 586 6.00 -12.82 -14.95
N PHE A 587 5.12 -11.92 -14.51
CA PHE A 587 5.37 -10.49 -14.62
C PHE A 587 6.52 -10.05 -13.69
N SER A 588 7.19 -8.95 -14.02
CA SER A 588 8.38 -8.47 -13.29
C SER A 588 8.15 -7.16 -12.53
N ASP A 589 7.12 -6.40 -12.91
CA ASP A 589 6.74 -5.12 -12.33
C ASP A 589 5.27 -5.17 -11.95
N PHE A 590 4.99 -5.36 -10.66
CA PHE A 590 3.62 -5.53 -10.18
C PHE A 590 2.73 -4.32 -10.47
N TYR A 591 3.29 -3.11 -10.59
CA TYR A 591 2.56 -1.91 -10.98
C TYR A 591 2.25 -1.96 -12.48
N ARG A 592 3.28 -1.94 -13.33
CA ARG A 592 3.12 -1.69 -14.77
C ARG A 592 2.57 -2.88 -15.55
N ASP A 593 2.82 -4.08 -15.08
CA ASP A 593 2.51 -5.32 -15.80
C ASP A 593 1.19 -5.95 -15.33
N ALA A 594 0.76 -5.71 -14.09
CA ALA A 594 -0.38 -6.44 -13.51
C ALA A 594 -1.52 -5.54 -13.01
N THR A 595 -1.23 -4.55 -12.18
CA THR A 595 -2.29 -3.82 -11.47
C THR A 595 -2.62 -2.47 -12.09
N ARG A 596 -1.69 -1.84 -12.82
CA ARG A 596 -1.86 -0.48 -13.39
C ARG A 596 -1.23 -0.33 -14.78
N HIS A 597 -1.94 -0.78 -15.82
CA HIS A 597 -1.52 -0.59 -17.21
C HIS A 597 -1.61 0.89 -17.61
N GLY A 598 -0.48 1.49 -17.99
CA GLY A 598 -0.47 2.91 -18.34
C GLY A 598 -0.86 3.85 -17.19
N GLY A 599 -0.84 3.38 -15.93
CA GLY A 599 -1.35 4.10 -14.76
C GLY A 599 -2.85 3.96 -14.49
N ILE A 600 -3.56 3.13 -15.26
CA ILE A 600 -5.00 2.85 -15.14
C ILE A 600 -5.19 1.55 -14.37
N LEU A 601 -6.02 1.53 -13.32
CA LEU A 601 -6.26 0.33 -12.52
C LEU A 601 -6.86 -0.80 -13.37
N CYS A 602 -6.20 -1.96 -13.38
CA CYS A 602 -6.72 -3.22 -13.92
C CYS A 602 -7.36 -4.02 -12.77
N ASN A 603 -8.67 -3.90 -12.61
CA ASN A 603 -9.40 -4.39 -11.43
C ASN A 603 -9.98 -5.79 -11.64
N ALA A 604 -10.75 -6.02 -12.70
CA ALA A 604 -11.64 -7.18 -12.81
C ALA A 604 -10.89 -8.53 -12.77
N GLY A 605 -9.79 -8.65 -13.52
CA GLY A 605 -9.00 -9.87 -13.58
C GLY A 605 -8.33 -10.20 -12.26
N ILE A 606 -7.78 -9.18 -11.57
CA ILE A 606 -7.11 -9.31 -10.28
C ILE A 606 -8.11 -9.72 -9.18
N ASP A 607 -9.29 -9.08 -9.15
CA ASP A 607 -10.38 -9.45 -8.24
C ASP A 607 -10.91 -10.87 -8.52
N GLY A 608 -11.02 -11.24 -9.80
CA GLY A 608 -11.39 -12.58 -10.22
C GLY A 608 -10.40 -13.66 -9.77
N ILE A 609 -9.09 -13.40 -9.88
CA ILE A 609 -8.03 -14.28 -9.36
C ILE A 609 -8.17 -14.42 -7.85
N PHE A 610 -8.39 -13.32 -7.12
CA PHE A 610 -8.55 -13.39 -5.68
C PHE A 610 -9.75 -14.26 -5.30
N LYS A 611 -10.93 -13.98 -5.85
CA LYS A 611 -12.18 -14.71 -5.56
C LYS A 611 -12.12 -16.19 -5.93
N ARG A 612 -11.45 -16.54 -7.03
CA ARG A 612 -11.42 -17.92 -7.54
C ARG A 612 -10.27 -18.76 -6.98
N GLN A 613 -9.10 -18.16 -6.75
CA GLN A 613 -7.85 -18.89 -6.51
C GLN A 613 -7.21 -18.59 -5.14
N ILE A 614 -7.27 -17.36 -4.65
CA ILE A 614 -6.56 -16.95 -3.42
C ILE A 614 -7.48 -17.05 -2.19
N GLY A 615 -8.59 -16.31 -2.20
CA GLY A 615 -9.54 -16.23 -1.09
C GLY A 615 -10.07 -17.59 -0.62
N PRO A 616 -10.45 -18.54 -1.50
CA PRO A 616 -10.90 -19.87 -1.10
C PRO A 616 -9.84 -20.73 -0.41
N ASN A 617 -8.57 -20.32 -0.48
CA ASN A 617 -7.45 -20.98 0.16
C ASN A 617 -6.97 -20.23 1.41
N GLN A 618 -7.64 -19.16 1.87
CA GLN A 618 -7.21 -18.46 3.07
C GLN A 618 -7.07 -19.42 4.27
N TYR A 619 -5.97 -19.26 5.01
CA TYR A 619 -5.71 -20.02 6.23
C TYR A 619 -6.86 -19.83 7.24
N GLY A 620 -7.32 -20.93 7.84
CA GLY A 620 -8.43 -20.92 8.79
C GLY A 620 -9.82 -20.84 8.16
N LEU A 621 -9.96 -20.80 6.83
CA LEU A 621 -11.28 -20.80 6.20
C LEU A 621 -11.97 -22.17 6.37
N PRO A 622 -13.18 -22.26 6.98
CA PRO A 622 -13.86 -23.54 7.19
C PRO A 622 -14.36 -24.19 5.90
N GLY A 623 -14.31 -25.52 5.82
CA GLY A 623 -14.92 -26.31 4.76
C GLY A 623 -14.13 -26.33 3.44
N ARG A 624 -12.80 -26.17 3.51
CA ARG A 624 -11.91 -26.32 2.35
C ARG A 624 -11.95 -27.75 1.81
N ALA A 625 -11.96 -28.75 2.69
CA ALA A 625 -12.05 -30.16 2.31
C ALA A 625 -13.33 -30.45 1.51
N ALA A 626 -14.48 -30.01 2.03
CA ALA A 626 -15.78 -30.15 1.35
C ALA A 626 -15.86 -29.42 -0.01
N ARG A 627 -15.01 -28.40 -0.23
CA ARG A 627 -14.93 -27.65 -1.50
C ARG A 627 -13.82 -28.16 -2.43
N ASN A 628 -13.19 -29.30 -2.12
CA ASN A 628 -12.05 -29.85 -2.85
C ASN A 628 -10.87 -28.86 -2.95
N ARG A 629 -10.60 -28.12 -1.87
CA ARG A 629 -9.50 -27.13 -1.76
C ARG A 629 -8.38 -27.59 -0.84
N GLY A 630 -8.14 -28.90 -0.78
CA GLY A 630 -7.26 -29.54 0.20
C GLY A 630 -7.93 -29.72 1.56
N ASP A 631 -7.19 -30.29 2.51
CA ASP A 631 -7.69 -30.54 3.87
C ASP A 631 -8.08 -29.23 4.56
N ASP A 632 -9.01 -29.32 5.53
CA ASP A 632 -9.27 -28.21 6.43
C ASP A 632 -8.00 -27.87 7.25
N THR A 633 -7.91 -26.62 7.70
CA THR A 633 -6.74 -26.11 8.42
C THR A 633 -6.50 -26.92 9.69
N ILE A 634 -5.27 -27.42 9.86
CA ILE A 634 -4.88 -28.31 10.98
C ILE A 634 -5.15 -27.67 12.35
N GLU A 635 -4.91 -26.36 12.46
CA GLU A 635 -5.14 -25.57 13.68
C GLU A 635 -6.62 -25.20 13.92
N GLY A 636 -7.52 -25.62 13.03
CA GLY A 636 -8.94 -25.29 13.10
C GLY A 636 -9.34 -24.08 12.27
N SER A 637 -10.62 -23.74 12.35
CA SER A 637 -11.22 -22.65 11.56
C SER A 637 -11.24 -21.33 12.34
N LEU A 638 -11.05 -20.24 11.63
CA LEU A 638 -11.21 -18.87 12.11
C LEU A 638 -12.65 -18.39 11.91
N SER A 639 -13.10 -17.48 12.76
CA SER A 639 -14.37 -16.77 12.58
C SER A 639 -14.34 -15.84 11.36
N GLU A 640 -15.51 -15.43 10.86
CA GLU A 640 -15.60 -14.50 9.72
C GLU A 640 -14.89 -13.17 10.01
N ALA A 641 -14.97 -12.67 11.24
CA ALA A 641 -14.28 -11.45 11.67
C ALA A 641 -12.76 -11.61 11.64
N GLU A 642 -12.23 -12.73 12.14
CA GLU A 642 -10.80 -13.05 12.09
C GLU A 642 -10.30 -13.23 10.66
N LEU A 643 -11.08 -13.90 9.80
CA LEU A 643 -10.77 -14.03 8.37
C LEU A 643 -10.73 -12.67 7.68
N ALA A 644 -11.67 -11.77 7.98
CA ALA A 644 -11.66 -10.41 7.43
C ALA A 644 -10.47 -9.59 7.94
N MET A 645 -10.06 -9.78 9.19
CA MET A 645 -8.93 -9.07 9.80
C MET A 645 -7.54 -9.63 9.43
N SER A 646 -7.47 -10.84 8.87
CA SER A 646 -6.22 -11.55 8.55
C SER A 646 -5.92 -11.58 7.04
N ARG A 647 -6.55 -10.72 6.25
CA ARG A 647 -6.30 -10.61 4.81
C ARG A 647 -6.43 -9.20 4.30
N VAL A 648 -5.80 -8.96 3.16
CA VAL A 648 -6.11 -7.84 2.26
C VAL A 648 -6.23 -8.39 0.85
N THR A 649 -7.12 -7.83 0.03
CA THR A 649 -7.24 -8.27 -1.37
C THR A 649 -6.26 -7.52 -2.26
N LEU A 650 -5.77 -8.17 -3.31
CA LEU A 650 -4.87 -7.54 -4.29
C LEU A 650 -5.50 -6.31 -4.95
N VAL A 651 -6.82 -6.35 -5.23
CA VAL A 651 -7.53 -5.23 -5.85
C VAL A 651 -7.72 -4.06 -4.88
N ASP A 652 -7.99 -4.32 -3.60
CA ASP A 652 -8.11 -3.25 -2.60
C ASP A 652 -6.76 -2.58 -2.35
N ARG A 653 -5.67 -3.36 -2.28
CA ARG A 653 -4.31 -2.82 -2.27
C ARG A 653 -4.02 -1.92 -3.47
N ALA A 654 -4.39 -2.38 -4.67
CA ALA A 654 -4.17 -1.62 -5.90
C ALA A 654 -5.04 -0.35 -5.98
N ARG A 655 -6.24 -0.34 -5.37
CA ARG A 655 -7.07 0.87 -5.23
C ARG A 655 -6.41 1.89 -4.31
N GLU A 656 -5.91 1.46 -3.16
CA GLU A 656 -5.24 2.31 -2.17
C GLU A 656 -3.92 2.87 -2.69
N ALA A 657 -3.11 2.04 -3.35
CA ALA A 657 -1.82 2.44 -3.91
C ALA A 657 -1.99 2.92 -5.35
N ARG A 658 -2.09 4.24 -5.59
CA ARG A 658 -2.23 4.78 -6.95
C ARG A 658 -0.92 4.94 -7.72
N PHE A 659 0.18 5.17 -7.00
CA PHE A 659 1.48 5.55 -7.56
C PHE A 659 2.59 4.63 -7.06
N ARG A 660 3.70 4.53 -7.81
CA ARG A 660 4.80 3.60 -7.50
C ARG A 660 5.62 3.98 -6.27
N ASP A 661 5.58 5.25 -5.87
CA ASP A 661 6.16 5.78 -4.63
C ASP A 661 5.27 5.59 -3.40
N GLY A 662 4.06 5.02 -3.56
CA GLY A 662 3.24 4.62 -2.42
C GLY A 662 3.80 3.37 -1.71
N ASP A 663 3.59 3.29 -0.39
CA ASP A 663 4.14 2.27 0.51
C ASP A 663 4.09 0.84 -0.04
N HIS A 664 2.94 0.45 -0.61
CA HIS A 664 2.75 -0.90 -1.14
C HIS A 664 3.74 -1.22 -2.27
N TYR A 665 3.71 -0.47 -3.37
CA TYR A 665 4.59 -0.74 -4.52
C TYR A 665 6.06 -0.45 -4.22
N ALA A 666 6.35 0.56 -3.41
CA ALA A 666 7.70 0.87 -2.98
C ALA A 666 8.31 -0.28 -2.17
N SER A 667 7.53 -0.92 -1.30
CA SER A 667 8.00 -2.01 -0.44
C SER A 667 8.37 -3.31 -1.19
N VAL A 668 7.82 -3.50 -2.38
CA VAL A 668 8.08 -4.69 -3.23
C VAL A 668 8.75 -4.35 -4.54
N ASN A 669 9.28 -3.14 -4.66
CA ASN A 669 10.12 -2.74 -5.77
C ASN A 669 11.54 -3.29 -5.57
N PHE A 670 12.13 -3.80 -6.63
CA PHE A 670 13.46 -4.43 -6.60
C PHE A 670 14.21 -4.10 -7.88
N ASN A 671 15.54 -4.19 -7.84
CA ASN A 671 16.35 -4.01 -9.03
C ASN A 671 16.49 -5.33 -9.78
N LEU A 672 15.99 -5.38 -11.02
CA LEU A 672 16.12 -6.55 -11.88
C LEU A 672 17.57 -6.96 -12.13
N GLU A 673 18.51 -6.00 -12.13
CA GLU A 673 19.94 -6.29 -12.31
C GLU A 673 20.50 -7.15 -11.17
N ASP A 674 19.82 -7.22 -10.02
CA ASP A 674 20.25 -8.09 -8.92
C ASP A 674 19.97 -9.57 -9.16
N VAL A 675 19.12 -9.90 -10.14
CA VAL A 675 18.87 -11.27 -10.60
C VAL A 675 20.07 -11.76 -11.39
N GLN A 676 20.98 -12.45 -10.70
CA GLN A 676 22.25 -12.93 -11.26
C GLN A 676 22.28 -14.44 -11.54
N VAL A 677 21.35 -15.21 -10.97
CA VAL A 677 21.26 -16.65 -11.23
C VAL A 677 20.87 -16.91 -12.69
N PRO A 678 21.28 -18.04 -13.29
CA PRO A 678 20.82 -18.46 -14.60
C PRO A 678 19.29 -18.38 -14.71
N LEU A 679 18.79 -17.81 -15.81
CA LEU A 679 17.34 -17.63 -16.01
C LEU A 679 16.87 -18.00 -17.41
N LEU A 680 15.71 -18.65 -17.48
CA LEU A 680 14.95 -18.90 -18.71
C LEU A 680 13.58 -18.23 -18.57
N SER A 681 13.44 -17.03 -19.13
CA SER A 681 12.18 -16.29 -19.18
C SER A 681 11.32 -16.80 -20.33
N VAL A 682 10.10 -17.25 -20.03
CA VAL A 682 9.17 -17.73 -21.06
C VAL A 682 7.99 -16.78 -21.17
N ALA A 683 7.89 -16.11 -22.32
CA ALA A 683 6.92 -15.05 -22.60
C ALA A 683 5.86 -15.52 -23.61
N ASN A 684 4.58 -15.47 -23.27
CA ASN A 684 3.52 -15.84 -24.20
C ASN A 684 3.02 -14.63 -24.99
N LEU A 685 3.04 -14.71 -26.32
CA LEU A 685 2.54 -13.65 -27.20
C LEU A 685 1.03 -13.41 -27.06
N GLY A 686 0.30 -14.39 -26.52
CA GLY A 686 -1.11 -14.29 -26.14
C GLY A 686 -1.37 -13.75 -24.73
N GLY A 687 -0.34 -13.72 -23.87
CA GLY A 687 -0.38 -13.25 -22.48
C GLY A 687 -0.37 -11.72 -22.35
N ILE A 688 -1.06 -11.03 -23.26
CA ILE A 688 -1.23 -9.57 -23.24
C ILE A 688 -2.06 -9.15 -22.02
N LEU A 689 -1.75 -7.98 -21.44
CA LEU A 689 -2.40 -7.43 -20.24
C LEU A 689 -2.14 -8.19 -18.92
N LEU A 690 -1.16 -9.11 -18.86
CA LEU A 690 -0.61 -9.56 -17.58
C LEU A 690 0.89 -9.88 -17.61
N HIS A 691 1.33 -10.95 -18.29
CA HIS A 691 2.68 -11.50 -18.08
C HIS A 691 3.71 -11.10 -19.14
N LEU A 692 3.30 -11.01 -20.41
CA LEU A 692 4.20 -10.85 -21.57
C LEU A 692 5.21 -9.72 -21.41
N ARG A 693 4.74 -8.53 -21.02
CA ARG A 693 5.62 -7.36 -20.82
C ARG A 693 6.68 -7.64 -19.76
N GLY A 694 6.29 -8.21 -18.63
CA GLY A 694 7.17 -8.47 -17.51
C GLY A 694 8.23 -9.54 -17.79
N ASN A 695 7.90 -10.60 -18.52
CA ASN A 695 8.90 -11.58 -18.94
C ASN A 695 9.98 -10.98 -19.85
N VAL A 696 9.57 -10.11 -20.78
CA VAL A 696 10.49 -9.44 -21.71
C VAL A 696 11.35 -8.42 -20.97
N GLN A 697 10.76 -7.59 -20.10
CA GLN A 697 11.52 -6.62 -19.29
C GLN A 697 12.43 -7.30 -18.27
N GLY A 698 11.96 -8.36 -17.62
CA GLY A 698 12.72 -9.17 -16.67
C GLY A 698 13.99 -9.74 -17.31
N TYR A 699 13.87 -10.39 -18.47
CA TYR A 699 15.03 -10.83 -19.26
C TYR A 699 15.96 -9.66 -19.65
N THR A 700 15.39 -8.58 -20.17
CA THR A 700 16.16 -7.45 -20.70
C THR A 700 17.07 -6.85 -19.61
N HIS A 701 16.53 -6.65 -18.41
CA HIS A 701 17.21 -5.94 -17.33
C HIS A 701 17.85 -6.84 -16.27
N ALA A 702 17.67 -8.16 -16.33
CA ALA A 702 18.35 -9.08 -15.41
C ALA A 702 19.87 -9.04 -15.60
N GLY A 703 20.61 -9.08 -14.48
CA GLY A 703 22.08 -9.05 -14.44
C GLY A 703 22.74 -10.42 -14.64
N SER A 704 21.95 -11.45 -14.96
CA SER A 704 22.45 -12.81 -15.18
C SER A 704 23.30 -12.92 -16.45
N ASP A 705 24.44 -13.61 -16.30
CA ASP A 705 25.34 -13.99 -17.38
C ASP A 705 24.75 -15.06 -18.30
N PHE A 706 23.79 -15.84 -17.79
CA PHE A 706 23.13 -16.94 -18.49
C PHE A 706 21.63 -16.70 -18.50
N LYS A 707 21.21 -15.79 -19.37
CA LYS A 707 19.80 -15.43 -19.54
C LYS A 707 19.28 -15.77 -20.92
N TYR A 708 18.08 -16.33 -20.94
CA TYR A 708 17.41 -16.79 -22.16
C TYR A 708 15.96 -16.30 -22.16
N LEU A 709 15.47 -15.87 -23.32
CA LEU A 709 14.10 -15.45 -23.57
C LEU A 709 13.48 -16.38 -24.62
N ARG A 710 12.39 -17.04 -24.25
CA ARG A 710 11.64 -17.91 -25.15
C ARG A 710 10.23 -17.36 -25.30
N PHE A 711 9.81 -17.14 -26.54
CA PHE A 711 8.43 -16.78 -26.84
C PHE A 711 7.61 -18.03 -27.12
N ILE A 712 6.38 -18.07 -26.62
CA ILE A 712 5.40 -19.14 -26.85
C ILE A 712 4.08 -18.55 -27.32
N VAL A 713 3.16 -19.43 -27.73
CA VAL A 713 1.75 -19.14 -28.03
C VAL A 713 0.87 -20.19 -27.35
N GLY A 714 -0.45 -20.00 -27.42
CA GLY A 714 -1.43 -20.88 -26.80
C GLY A 714 -1.97 -20.29 -25.49
N ARG A 715 -2.84 -21.06 -24.83
CA ARG A 715 -3.40 -20.68 -23.52
C ARG A 715 -2.30 -20.55 -22.47
N HIS A 716 -2.60 -19.83 -21.38
CA HIS A 716 -1.68 -19.63 -20.25
C HIS A 716 -1.22 -20.92 -19.54
N ASP A 717 -2.02 -21.98 -19.60
CA ASP A 717 -1.86 -23.18 -18.77
C ASP A 717 -1.18 -24.36 -19.50
N LEU A 718 -1.63 -24.69 -20.70
CA LEU A 718 -1.23 -25.92 -21.39
C LEU A 718 0.21 -25.96 -21.89
N PRO A 719 0.77 -24.89 -22.50
CA PRO A 719 2.12 -24.91 -23.07
C PRO A 719 3.19 -25.30 -22.05
N PHE A 720 3.01 -24.97 -20.78
CA PHE A 720 3.92 -25.38 -19.71
C PHE A 720 4.07 -26.90 -19.58
N TYR A 721 3.07 -27.67 -20.01
CA TYR A 721 3.03 -29.15 -19.91
C TYR A 721 3.20 -29.85 -21.26
N TYR A 722 3.42 -29.13 -22.37
CA TYR A 722 3.71 -29.76 -23.66
C TYR A 722 5.06 -30.46 -23.61
N THR A 723 5.16 -31.63 -24.26
CA THR A 723 6.34 -32.50 -24.17
C THR A 723 7.63 -31.76 -24.54
N GLU A 724 7.60 -30.99 -25.62
CA GLU A 724 8.72 -30.20 -26.11
C GLU A 724 9.09 -29.05 -25.16
N GLU A 725 8.11 -28.46 -24.49
CA GLU A 725 8.31 -27.33 -23.59
C GLU A 725 8.84 -27.79 -22.22
N VAL A 726 8.34 -28.91 -21.71
CA VAL A 726 8.87 -29.56 -20.51
C VAL A 726 10.30 -30.05 -20.74
N GLU A 727 10.63 -30.53 -21.94
CA GLU A 727 12.01 -30.88 -22.30
C GLU A 727 12.94 -29.66 -22.27
N ILE A 728 12.47 -28.50 -22.74
CA ILE A 728 13.25 -27.24 -22.66
C ILE A 728 13.48 -26.83 -21.20
N GLN A 729 12.43 -26.86 -20.38
CA GLN A 729 12.54 -26.58 -18.94
C GLN A 729 13.57 -27.52 -18.28
N ARG A 730 13.44 -28.82 -18.53
CA ARG A 730 14.33 -29.85 -17.95
C ARG A 730 15.75 -29.69 -18.45
N SER A 731 15.97 -29.52 -19.75
CA SER A 731 17.31 -29.36 -20.30
C SER A 731 18.04 -28.16 -19.71
N PHE A 732 17.35 -27.04 -19.47
CA PHE A 732 17.93 -25.87 -18.83
C PHE A 732 18.23 -26.13 -17.34
N LEU A 733 17.28 -26.69 -16.61
CA LEU A 733 17.44 -27.01 -15.19
C LEU A 733 18.52 -28.08 -14.94
N ASP A 734 18.64 -29.07 -15.82
CA ASP A 734 19.67 -30.12 -15.75
C ASP A 734 21.08 -29.50 -15.82
N ALA A 735 21.28 -28.53 -16.70
CA ALA A 735 22.57 -27.87 -16.89
C ALA A 735 23.05 -27.18 -15.60
N PHE A 736 22.16 -26.45 -14.92
CA PHE A 736 22.54 -25.64 -13.75
C PHE A 736 22.40 -26.39 -12.42
N LEU A 737 21.42 -27.29 -12.30
CA LEU A 737 21.10 -27.99 -11.05
C LEU A 737 21.76 -29.38 -10.95
N LEU A 738 21.94 -30.08 -12.08
CA LEU A 738 22.60 -31.39 -12.13
C LEU A 738 24.02 -31.34 -12.74
N GLY A 739 24.39 -30.24 -13.39
CA GLY A 739 25.63 -30.17 -14.17
C GLY A 739 25.58 -30.97 -15.47
N GLN A 740 24.39 -31.38 -15.92
CA GLN A 740 24.17 -32.19 -17.12
C GLN A 740 23.77 -31.29 -18.29
N ASP A 741 24.75 -30.61 -18.87
CA ASP A 741 24.49 -29.63 -19.94
C ASP A 741 24.53 -30.25 -21.34
N ARG A 742 23.38 -30.77 -21.77
CA ARG A 742 23.21 -31.50 -23.05
C ARG A 742 23.29 -30.58 -24.29
N VAL A 743 22.92 -29.32 -24.12
CA VAL A 743 22.70 -28.35 -25.21
C VAL A 743 23.77 -27.24 -25.19
N GLY A 744 24.33 -26.94 -24.03
CA GLY A 744 25.33 -25.88 -23.83
C GLY A 744 24.79 -24.65 -23.08
N TRP A 745 23.71 -24.76 -22.31
CA TRP A 745 23.12 -23.64 -21.55
C TRP A 745 24.11 -22.94 -20.61
N SER A 746 25.05 -23.69 -20.04
CA SER A 746 26.07 -23.19 -19.11
C SER A 746 27.35 -22.69 -19.81
N ARG A 747 27.37 -22.68 -21.15
CA ARG A 747 28.50 -22.22 -21.96
C ARG A 747 28.10 -20.94 -22.69
N LYS A 748 28.73 -19.82 -22.34
CA LYS A 748 28.44 -18.50 -22.95
C LYS A 748 28.52 -18.61 -24.48
N GLY A 749 27.44 -18.20 -25.16
CA GLY A 749 27.34 -18.19 -26.62
C GLY A 749 27.03 -19.53 -27.29
N ALA A 750 26.90 -20.64 -26.56
CA ALA A 750 26.57 -21.93 -27.17
C ALA A 750 25.08 -22.08 -27.52
N VAL A 751 24.20 -21.39 -26.77
CA VAL A 751 22.77 -21.34 -27.05
C VAL A 751 22.39 -19.89 -27.38
N PRO A 752 21.68 -19.62 -28.48
CA PRO A 752 21.17 -18.29 -28.75
C PRO A 752 20.24 -17.82 -27.61
N PRO A 753 20.44 -16.61 -27.07
CA PRO A 753 19.71 -16.12 -25.91
C PRO A 753 18.23 -15.83 -26.19
N VAL A 754 17.80 -15.75 -27.45
CA VAL A 754 16.40 -15.48 -27.80
C VAL A 754 15.84 -16.55 -28.75
N ASP A 755 14.66 -17.08 -28.45
CA ASP A 755 13.89 -18.01 -29.28
C ASP A 755 12.49 -17.45 -29.53
N LEU A 756 12.20 -17.10 -30.78
CA LEU A 756 10.96 -16.49 -31.23
C LEU A 756 10.03 -17.50 -31.89
N ILE A 757 8.73 -17.39 -31.64
CA ILE A 757 7.70 -17.94 -32.53
C ILE A 757 7.32 -16.87 -33.54
N LEU A 758 7.28 -17.24 -34.83
CA LEU A 758 6.83 -16.39 -35.94
C LEU A 758 5.36 -16.65 -36.23
N ARG A 759 4.48 -15.75 -35.76
CA ARG A 759 3.03 -15.78 -36.03
C ARG A 759 2.75 -15.36 -37.47
N LYS A 760 2.92 -16.30 -38.40
CA LYS A 760 2.72 -16.15 -39.84
C LYS A 760 1.47 -16.90 -40.30
N GLY A 761 0.60 -16.18 -41.02
CA GLY A 761 -0.66 -16.72 -41.54
C GLY A 761 -1.76 -16.85 -40.47
N ASN A 762 -2.95 -17.22 -40.91
CA ASN A 762 -4.11 -17.43 -40.05
C ASN A 762 -4.28 -18.92 -39.73
N VAL A 763 -3.77 -19.35 -38.57
CA VAL A 763 -3.90 -20.74 -38.09
C VAL A 763 -5.09 -20.93 -37.14
N GLY A 764 -5.90 -19.88 -36.93
CA GLY A 764 -6.94 -19.84 -35.91
C GLY A 764 -6.40 -19.51 -34.52
N TYR A 765 -7.26 -19.69 -33.52
CA TYR A 765 -6.97 -19.47 -32.09
C TYR A 765 -7.51 -20.65 -31.27
N ASN A 766 -6.89 -20.90 -30.12
CA ASN A 766 -7.19 -21.99 -29.20
C ASN A 766 -7.14 -23.39 -29.86
N ASP A 767 -6.23 -23.56 -30.82
CA ASP A 767 -5.95 -24.82 -31.51
C ASP A 767 -4.43 -25.12 -31.44
N PRO A 768 -3.98 -25.84 -30.39
CA PRO A 768 -2.57 -26.16 -30.20
C PRO A 768 -1.94 -26.91 -31.39
N GLN A 769 -2.73 -27.74 -32.09
CA GLN A 769 -2.23 -28.50 -33.24
C GLN A 769 -1.90 -27.55 -34.40
N SER A 770 -2.76 -26.57 -34.66
CA SER A 770 -2.52 -25.59 -35.72
C SER A 770 -1.46 -24.55 -35.32
N GLU A 771 -1.43 -24.13 -34.05
CA GLU A 771 -0.41 -23.22 -33.51
C GLU A 771 1.01 -23.81 -33.54
N SER A 772 1.15 -25.13 -33.36
CA SER A 772 2.45 -25.83 -33.45
C SER A 772 3.13 -25.69 -34.83
N LYS A 773 2.38 -25.29 -35.87
CA LYS A 773 2.89 -25.09 -37.23
C LYS A 773 3.65 -23.77 -37.37
N PHE A 774 3.55 -22.85 -36.41
CA PHE A 774 4.33 -21.63 -36.44
C PHE A 774 5.83 -21.93 -36.40
N LEU A 775 6.58 -21.24 -37.25
CA LEU A 775 8.02 -21.42 -37.33
C LEU A 775 8.72 -20.78 -36.12
N ARG A 776 9.83 -21.38 -35.69
CA ARG A 776 10.68 -20.80 -34.65
C ARG A 776 11.95 -20.22 -35.26
N ARG A 777 12.41 -19.07 -34.73
CA ARG A 777 13.68 -18.44 -35.12
C ARG A 777 14.50 -18.07 -33.89
N LYS A 778 15.80 -18.34 -33.96
CA LYS A 778 16.76 -17.98 -32.92
C LYS A 778 17.39 -16.61 -33.20
N GLU A 779 17.61 -15.82 -32.16
CA GLU A 779 18.24 -14.50 -32.22
C GLU A 779 19.29 -14.34 -31.12
N ASN A 780 20.27 -13.46 -31.36
CA ASN A 780 21.36 -13.21 -30.42
C ASN A 780 21.07 -12.13 -29.39
N GLU A 781 19.96 -11.40 -29.52
CA GLU A 781 19.63 -10.28 -28.66
C GLU A 781 18.15 -9.90 -28.75
N TRP A 782 17.67 -9.21 -27.70
CA TRP A 782 16.36 -8.57 -27.67
C TRP A 782 16.52 -7.14 -27.11
N PRO A 783 15.93 -6.11 -27.75
CA PRO A 783 15.30 -6.15 -29.08
C PRO A 783 16.30 -6.59 -30.16
N ILE A 784 15.82 -7.15 -31.28
CA ILE A 784 16.67 -7.63 -32.37
C ILE A 784 17.49 -6.44 -32.94
N ALA A 785 18.82 -6.51 -33.03
CA ALA A 785 19.62 -5.33 -33.43
C ALA A 785 19.30 -4.79 -34.83
N ARG A 786 18.92 -5.66 -35.76
CA ARG A 786 18.56 -5.25 -37.13
C ARG A 786 17.15 -4.65 -37.23
N THR A 787 16.44 -4.45 -36.12
CA THR A 787 15.10 -3.84 -36.12
C THR A 787 15.13 -2.43 -36.69
N GLN A 788 14.26 -2.18 -37.67
CA GLN A 788 14.02 -0.86 -38.24
C GLN A 788 12.68 -0.32 -37.75
N TYR A 789 12.75 0.61 -36.80
CA TYR A 789 11.59 1.33 -36.28
C TYR A 789 11.01 2.25 -37.35
N THR A 790 9.98 1.78 -38.05
CA THR A 790 9.41 2.42 -39.23
C THR A 790 8.10 3.11 -38.86
N PRO A 791 8.01 4.45 -39.00
CA PRO A 791 6.78 5.17 -38.70
C PRO A 791 5.73 4.94 -39.78
N LEU A 792 4.52 4.62 -39.34
CA LEU A 792 3.32 4.58 -40.15
C LEU A 792 2.36 5.66 -39.60
N PHE A 793 2.06 6.66 -40.40
CA PHE A 793 1.41 7.90 -39.96
C PHE A 793 -0.12 7.79 -40.02
N LEU A 794 -0.80 8.35 -39.03
CA LEU A 794 -2.26 8.47 -39.04
C LEU A 794 -2.67 9.68 -39.87
N HIS A 795 -3.69 9.52 -40.71
CA HIS A 795 -4.30 10.57 -41.51
C HIS A 795 -5.73 10.85 -41.06
N ARG A 796 -6.21 12.08 -41.35
CA ARG A 796 -7.52 12.56 -40.90
C ARG A 796 -8.72 11.79 -41.46
N ASP A 797 -8.51 11.07 -42.55
CA ASP A 797 -9.52 10.23 -43.22
C ASP A 797 -9.55 8.81 -42.66
N GLU A 798 -8.99 8.60 -41.47
CA GLU A 798 -8.98 7.33 -40.75
C GLU A 798 -8.18 6.23 -41.47
N THR A 799 -7.17 6.67 -42.22
CA THR A 799 -6.17 5.79 -42.85
C THR A 799 -4.82 5.90 -42.16
N LEU A 800 -4.02 4.85 -42.31
CA LEU A 800 -2.59 4.85 -42.00
C LEU A 800 -1.80 4.94 -43.32
N SER A 801 -0.64 5.60 -43.33
CA SER A 801 0.21 5.71 -44.52
C SER A 801 1.69 5.79 -44.17
N TRP A 802 2.54 5.20 -45.02
CA TRP A 802 3.99 5.31 -44.92
C TRP A 802 4.50 6.74 -45.19
N THR A 803 3.66 7.58 -45.81
CA THR A 803 3.99 8.98 -46.09
C THR A 803 3.46 9.89 -44.99
N LYS A 804 4.35 10.73 -44.46
CA LYS A 804 3.98 11.77 -43.49
C LYS A 804 2.92 12.73 -44.09
N PRO A 805 1.85 13.10 -43.36
CA PRO A 805 0.86 14.07 -43.82
C PRO A 805 1.50 15.39 -44.25
N ARG A 806 0.95 16.04 -45.29
CA ARG A 806 1.43 17.34 -45.76
C ARG A 806 1.12 18.45 -44.75
N THR A 807 2.05 19.39 -44.61
CA THR A 807 2.03 20.51 -43.65
C THR A 807 1.22 21.73 -44.11
N ASP A 808 0.56 21.67 -45.27
CA ASP A 808 -0.19 22.78 -45.89
C ASP A 808 -1.63 22.93 -45.37
N LEU A 809 -2.02 22.13 -44.38
CA LEU A 809 -3.32 22.26 -43.70
C LEU A 809 -3.36 23.53 -42.85
N THR A 810 -3.99 24.58 -43.38
CA THR A 810 -4.19 25.87 -42.70
C THR A 810 -5.17 25.81 -41.53
N MET A 811 -6.00 24.76 -41.44
CA MET A 811 -6.99 24.56 -40.37
C MET A 811 -6.79 23.23 -39.64
N PRO A 812 -6.71 23.22 -38.30
CA PRO A 812 -6.67 21.98 -37.50
C PRO A 812 -7.94 21.15 -37.73
N HIS A 813 -7.76 19.83 -37.92
CA HIS A 813 -8.84 18.86 -37.98
C HIS A 813 -8.77 17.94 -36.76
N LYS A 814 -9.92 17.45 -36.28
CA LYS A 814 -9.96 16.50 -35.16
C LYS A 814 -10.96 15.39 -35.44
N VAL A 815 -10.58 14.17 -35.07
CA VAL A 815 -11.48 13.00 -35.09
C VAL A 815 -11.96 12.74 -33.67
N GLU A 816 -13.27 12.67 -33.48
CA GLU A 816 -13.92 12.57 -32.17
C GLU A 816 -14.34 11.12 -31.85
N TYR A 817 -14.22 10.74 -30.58
CA TYR A 817 -14.79 9.52 -29.99
C TYR A 817 -15.20 9.79 -28.53
N HIS A 818 -16.06 8.95 -27.94
CA HIS A 818 -16.71 9.25 -26.65
C HIS A 818 -16.05 8.52 -25.48
N ALA A 819 -15.92 9.20 -24.33
CA ALA A 819 -15.27 8.64 -23.15
C ALA A 819 -16.11 7.57 -22.43
N PHE A 820 -17.42 7.81 -22.31
CA PHE A 820 -18.42 6.86 -21.85
C PHE A 820 -19.54 6.82 -22.89
N GLY A 821 -19.95 5.63 -23.31
CA GLY A 821 -20.94 5.46 -24.36
C GLY A 821 -22.36 5.53 -23.81
N ASP A 822 -23.02 6.68 -23.95
CA ASP A 822 -24.45 6.85 -23.65
C ASP A 822 -25.17 7.40 -24.91
N GLY A 823 -25.86 6.55 -25.68
CA GLY A 823 -26.80 6.96 -26.75
C GLY A 823 -26.54 6.38 -28.16
N ASP A 824 -27.57 6.39 -29.01
CA ASP A 824 -27.60 5.74 -30.35
C ASP A 824 -26.63 6.33 -31.39
N ASN A 825 -25.94 7.44 -31.10
CA ASN A 825 -24.98 8.12 -31.98
C ASN A 825 -23.56 8.24 -31.39
N CYS A 826 -23.26 7.53 -30.30
CA CYS A 826 -21.93 7.59 -29.68
C CYS A 826 -20.95 6.66 -30.39
N ARG A 827 -19.90 7.24 -30.99
CA ARG A 827 -18.73 6.52 -31.47
C ARG A 827 -17.78 6.20 -30.29
N PRO A 828 -17.61 4.94 -29.85
CA PRO A 828 -16.80 4.60 -28.67
C PRO A 828 -15.29 4.54 -28.95
N SER A 829 -14.91 4.38 -30.21
CA SER A 829 -13.52 4.29 -30.68
C SER A 829 -13.37 4.77 -32.12
N VAL A 830 -12.15 5.08 -32.52
CA VAL A 830 -11.74 5.38 -33.89
C VAL A 830 -10.72 4.34 -34.37
N SER A 831 -10.81 3.94 -35.64
CA SER A 831 -9.95 2.92 -36.24
C SER A 831 -9.18 3.51 -37.42
N PHE A 832 -7.88 3.26 -37.49
CA PHE A 832 -7.02 3.70 -38.60
C PHE A 832 -6.49 2.49 -39.36
N THR A 833 -6.75 2.42 -40.66
CA THR A 833 -6.44 1.22 -41.48
C THR A 833 -5.24 1.45 -42.40
N SER A 834 -4.28 0.52 -42.42
CA SER A 834 -3.12 0.57 -43.31
C SER A 834 -3.47 0.34 -44.78
N PRO A 835 -2.59 0.77 -45.72
CA PRO A 835 -2.60 0.20 -47.05
C PRO A 835 -2.39 -1.32 -46.97
N GLN A 836 -2.72 -2.01 -48.05
CA GLN A 836 -2.27 -3.38 -48.25
C GLN A 836 -0.75 -3.42 -48.20
N PHE A 837 -0.20 -4.41 -47.52
CA PHE A 837 1.23 -4.64 -47.53
C PHE A 837 1.66 -5.16 -48.90
N GLU A 838 2.65 -4.51 -49.52
CA GLU A 838 3.13 -4.86 -50.86
C GLU A 838 3.98 -6.14 -50.86
N SER A 839 4.55 -6.48 -49.71
CA SER A 839 5.38 -7.65 -49.47
C SER A 839 5.21 -8.14 -48.04
N GLU A 840 5.61 -9.39 -47.82
CA GLU A 840 5.74 -9.96 -46.47
C GLU A 840 6.60 -9.06 -45.59
N THR A 841 6.06 -8.67 -44.45
CA THR A 841 6.69 -7.77 -43.49
C THR A 841 6.57 -8.34 -42.09
N GLU A 842 7.71 -8.60 -41.46
CA GLU A 842 7.75 -9.03 -40.08
C GLU A 842 7.80 -7.82 -39.14
N ILE A 843 6.93 -7.84 -38.13
CA ILE A 843 6.87 -6.86 -37.06
C ILE A 843 7.18 -7.60 -35.76
N THR A 844 8.39 -7.37 -35.22
CA THR A 844 8.87 -8.05 -34.00
C THR A 844 9.56 -7.07 -33.08
N GLY A 845 8.99 -6.82 -31.90
CA GLY A 845 9.58 -5.92 -30.91
C GLY A 845 8.55 -5.09 -30.16
N HIS A 846 9.04 -3.99 -29.57
CA HIS A 846 8.21 -2.99 -28.88
C HIS A 846 7.56 -2.03 -29.89
N ILE A 847 6.31 -1.67 -29.65
CA ILE A 847 5.57 -0.70 -30.46
C ILE A 847 5.26 0.51 -29.59
N VAL A 848 5.39 1.71 -30.15
CA VAL A 848 4.93 2.95 -29.51
C VAL A 848 4.08 3.74 -30.49
N VAL A 849 2.99 4.30 -29.99
CA VAL A 849 2.06 5.14 -30.75
C VAL A 849 2.11 6.56 -30.21
N ARG A 850 2.50 7.52 -31.04
CA ARG A 850 2.44 8.94 -30.73
C ARG A 850 1.11 9.51 -31.18
N LEU A 851 0.41 10.15 -30.26
CA LEU A 851 -0.89 10.81 -30.50
C LEU A 851 -0.88 12.24 -29.98
N ASN A 852 -1.62 13.12 -30.65
CA ASN A 852 -1.95 14.46 -30.19
C ASN A 852 -3.43 14.45 -29.80
N VAL A 853 -3.70 14.46 -28.50
CA VAL A 853 -5.04 14.19 -27.96
C VAL A 853 -5.55 15.35 -27.11
N SER A 854 -6.86 15.51 -27.08
CA SER A 854 -7.53 16.35 -26.09
C SER A 854 -8.83 15.71 -25.65
N MET A 855 -9.40 16.21 -24.56
CA MET A 855 -10.78 15.91 -24.17
C MET A 855 -11.58 17.20 -24.04
N SER A 856 -12.90 17.15 -24.23
CA SER A 856 -13.81 18.29 -24.07
C SER A 856 -15.03 17.89 -23.23
N ARG A 857 -15.49 18.80 -22.37
CA ARG A 857 -16.70 18.63 -21.55
C ARG A 857 -17.93 19.29 -22.18
N GLY A 858 -19.11 18.85 -21.75
CA GLY A 858 -20.35 19.56 -22.03
C GLY A 858 -20.35 20.97 -21.40
N ARG A 859 -21.10 21.91 -21.99
CA ARG A 859 -21.13 23.36 -21.68
C ARG A 859 -21.29 23.77 -20.20
N TRP A 860 -21.64 22.85 -19.30
CA TRP A 860 -22.01 23.12 -17.91
C TRP A 860 -21.11 22.45 -16.86
N GLN A 861 -19.99 21.83 -17.26
CA GLN A 861 -19.05 21.17 -16.35
C GLN A 861 -17.67 21.85 -16.46
N SER A 862 -17.34 22.79 -15.58
CA SER A 862 -16.14 23.64 -15.74
C SER A 862 -15.18 23.73 -14.55
N THR A 863 -15.42 23.04 -13.43
CA THR A 863 -14.74 23.36 -12.16
C THR A 863 -13.73 22.32 -11.66
N THR A 864 -13.45 21.23 -12.39
CA THR A 864 -12.48 20.19 -11.97
C THR A 864 -11.46 19.90 -13.08
N PRO A 865 -10.16 19.72 -12.75
CA PRO A 865 -9.21 19.10 -13.68
C PRO A 865 -9.80 17.79 -14.22
N SER A 866 -9.74 17.61 -15.54
CA SER A 866 -10.22 16.38 -16.17
C SER A 866 -9.09 15.36 -16.23
N ASP A 867 -9.39 14.19 -16.75
CA ASP A 867 -8.39 13.24 -17.21
C ASP A 867 -8.94 12.48 -18.42
N MET A 868 -8.08 11.73 -19.09
CA MET A 868 -8.39 10.98 -20.30
C MET A 868 -7.60 9.68 -20.25
N ASP A 869 -8.29 8.56 -20.44
CA ASP A 869 -7.66 7.24 -20.58
C ASP A 869 -7.66 6.85 -22.07
N LEU A 870 -6.54 6.31 -22.52
CA LEU A 870 -6.34 5.83 -23.88
C LEU A 870 -6.20 4.31 -23.85
N PHE A 871 -7.00 3.61 -24.65
CA PHE A 871 -6.91 2.18 -24.88
C PHE A 871 -6.65 1.94 -26.36
N LEU A 872 -5.53 1.28 -26.70
CA LEU A 872 -5.10 1.03 -28.06
C LEU A 872 -5.04 -0.47 -28.34
N SER A 873 -5.49 -0.86 -29.53
CA SER A 873 -5.42 -2.23 -30.03
C SER A 873 -4.86 -2.24 -31.45
N LEU A 874 -3.87 -3.10 -31.71
CA LEU A 874 -3.35 -3.33 -33.06
C LEU A 874 -3.89 -4.66 -33.58
N ARG A 875 -4.70 -4.62 -34.64
CA ARG A 875 -5.37 -5.77 -35.25
C ARG A 875 -4.74 -6.16 -36.59
N HIS A 876 -4.87 -7.44 -36.94
CA HIS A 876 -4.38 -8.00 -38.19
C HIS A 876 -5.56 -8.40 -39.07
N ILE A 877 -5.64 -7.88 -40.29
CA ILE A 877 -6.72 -8.17 -41.24
C ILE A 877 -6.16 -8.95 -42.43
N ALA A 878 -6.69 -10.14 -42.66
CA ALA A 878 -6.31 -11.00 -43.77
C ALA A 878 -6.71 -10.38 -45.12
N SER A 879 -6.15 -10.90 -46.22
CA SER A 879 -6.51 -10.48 -47.58
C SER A 879 -7.98 -10.76 -47.94
N SER A 880 -8.64 -11.68 -47.22
CA SER A 880 -10.09 -11.92 -47.31
C SER A 880 -10.94 -10.80 -46.70
N GLY A 881 -10.35 -9.92 -45.89
CA GLY A 881 -11.04 -8.91 -45.09
C GLY A 881 -11.43 -9.36 -43.68
N GLU A 882 -11.21 -10.64 -43.34
CA GLU A 882 -11.46 -11.16 -41.99
C GLU A 882 -10.31 -10.80 -41.03
N GLU A 883 -10.62 -10.63 -39.75
CA GLU A 883 -9.60 -10.45 -38.72
C GLU A 883 -8.89 -11.76 -38.40
N VAL A 884 -7.56 -11.71 -38.32
CA VAL A 884 -6.73 -12.80 -37.84
C VAL A 884 -6.57 -12.67 -36.34
N PHE A 885 -7.19 -13.59 -35.61
CA PHE A 885 -7.08 -13.70 -34.17
C PHE A 885 -5.99 -14.67 -33.75
N TYR A 886 -5.40 -14.39 -32.61
CA TYR A 886 -4.46 -15.27 -31.92
C TYR A 886 -5.06 -15.77 -30.61
N THR A 887 -4.46 -16.79 -30.00
CA THR A 887 -4.90 -17.29 -28.71
C THR A 887 -4.52 -16.32 -27.61
N GLY A 888 -5.52 -15.81 -26.89
CA GLY A 888 -5.37 -15.03 -25.67
C GLY A 888 -5.14 -15.90 -24.44
N THR A 889 -5.06 -15.25 -23.27
CA THR A 889 -4.66 -15.86 -21.99
C THR A 889 -5.48 -17.11 -21.63
N THR A 890 -6.80 -17.09 -21.88
CA THR A 890 -7.72 -18.18 -21.52
C THR A 890 -8.20 -19.00 -22.73
N GLY A 891 -7.66 -18.75 -23.93
CA GLY A 891 -8.13 -19.36 -25.18
C GLY A 891 -9.11 -18.48 -25.96
N GLU A 892 -9.40 -17.26 -25.48
CA GLU A 892 -10.20 -16.29 -26.22
C GLU A 892 -9.46 -15.73 -27.44
N PRO A 893 -10.16 -15.23 -28.48
CA PRO A 893 -9.51 -14.55 -29.58
C PRO A 893 -8.89 -13.21 -29.12
N ALA A 894 -7.62 -13.01 -29.45
CA ALA A 894 -6.84 -11.83 -29.10
C ALA A 894 -6.25 -11.12 -30.35
N PRO A 895 -6.11 -9.79 -30.32
CA PRO A 895 -5.45 -9.02 -31.39
C PRO A 895 -3.93 -9.23 -31.37
N ILE A 896 -3.18 -8.52 -32.22
CA ILE A 896 -1.70 -8.63 -32.25
C ILE A 896 -1.08 -8.23 -30.92
N THR A 897 -1.49 -7.08 -30.38
CA THR A 897 -1.04 -6.51 -29.11
C THR A 897 -1.93 -5.32 -28.70
N LYS A 898 -1.79 -4.89 -27.44
CA LYS A 898 -2.57 -3.79 -26.83
C LYS A 898 -1.68 -2.90 -25.99
N GLY A 899 -2.18 -1.70 -25.70
CA GLY A 899 -1.50 -0.71 -24.88
C GLY A 899 -2.49 0.27 -24.27
N SER A 900 -2.13 0.86 -23.14
CA SER A 900 -2.97 1.86 -22.48
C SER A 900 -2.15 2.97 -21.84
N LEU A 901 -2.77 4.13 -21.65
CA LEU A 901 -2.15 5.29 -20.99
C LEU A 901 -3.21 6.20 -20.37
N ARG A 902 -3.02 6.55 -19.10
CA ARG A 902 -3.68 7.68 -18.47
C ARG A 902 -2.95 8.98 -18.83
N VAL A 903 -3.63 9.93 -19.46
CA VAL A 903 -3.01 11.15 -20.01
C VAL A 903 -2.43 12.04 -18.91
N SER A 904 -2.99 12.05 -17.68
CA SER A 904 -2.35 12.75 -16.57
C SER A 904 -0.97 12.17 -16.18
N LEU A 905 -0.69 10.91 -16.53
CA LEU A 905 0.59 10.24 -16.33
C LEU A 905 1.44 10.18 -17.61
N ARG A 906 1.20 11.10 -18.55
CA ARG A 906 1.91 11.15 -19.84
C ARG A 906 3.41 11.43 -19.75
N ARG A 907 3.89 12.03 -18.65
CA ARG A 907 5.28 12.45 -18.46
C ARG A 907 6.22 11.26 -18.65
N THR A 908 7.17 11.39 -19.56
CA THR A 908 8.27 10.43 -19.72
C THR A 908 9.52 10.95 -19.03
N ASN A 909 10.39 10.04 -18.59
CA ASN A 909 11.70 10.35 -18.04
C ASN A 909 12.77 10.02 -19.09
N PRO A 910 13.21 11.00 -19.90
CA PRO A 910 14.22 10.76 -20.93
C PRO A 910 15.62 10.54 -20.36
N GLN A 911 15.87 10.91 -19.10
CA GLN A 911 17.15 10.66 -18.42
C GLN A 911 17.24 9.25 -17.83
N HIS A 912 16.12 8.53 -17.71
CA HIS A 912 16.13 7.18 -17.14
C HIS A 912 16.95 6.22 -18.03
N PRO A 913 17.86 5.38 -17.47
CA PRO A 913 18.71 4.49 -18.26
C PRO A 913 17.95 3.50 -19.17
N ARG A 914 16.73 3.15 -18.78
CA ARG A 914 15.82 2.25 -19.53
C ARG A 914 14.96 2.98 -20.58
N HIS A 915 15.04 4.30 -20.68
CA HIS A 915 14.27 5.06 -21.68
C HIS A 915 14.79 4.76 -23.10
N ARG A 916 13.88 4.45 -24.02
CA ARG A 916 14.18 4.34 -25.45
C ARG A 916 13.10 5.06 -26.27
N PRO A 917 13.42 5.57 -27.48
CA PRO A 917 12.40 6.16 -28.36
C PRO A 917 11.22 5.24 -28.68
N TRP A 918 11.46 3.92 -28.72
CA TRP A 918 10.48 2.87 -28.96
C TRP A 918 9.90 2.22 -27.69
N LEU A 919 10.37 2.65 -26.52
CA LEU A 919 9.89 2.19 -25.21
C LEU A 919 10.08 3.32 -24.18
N PRO A 920 9.23 4.36 -24.20
CA PRO A 920 9.40 5.51 -23.32
C PRO A 920 9.26 5.11 -21.85
N HIS A 921 10.25 5.47 -21.04
CA HIS A 921 10.19 5.24 -19.59
C HIS A 921 9.30 6.27 -18.90
N ARG A 922 8.47 5.82 -17.96
CA ARG A 922 7.65 6.64 -17.06
C ARG A 922 7.82 6.13 -15.65
N ASP A 923 8.08 6.99 -14.68
CA ASP A 923 8.35 6.57 -13.30
C ASP A 923 7.06 6.23 -12.53
N TYR A 924 5.94 6.87 -12.90
CA TYR A 924 4.60 6.73 -12.28
C TYR A 924 4.60 7.11 -10.80
N LEU A 925 5.36 8.15 -10.44
CA LEU A 925 5.38 8.71 -9.10
C LEU A 925 4.19 9.65 -8.90
N SER A 926 3.80 9.89 -7.65
CA SER A 926 2.78 10.87 -7.29
C SER A 926 3.10 12.28 -7.82
N THR A 927 4.39 12.61 -7.97
CA THR A 927 4.91 13.88 -8.49
C THR A 927 4.91 13.98 -10.03
N ASP A 928 4.60 12.89 -10.74
CA ASP A 928 4.54 12.85 -12.20
C ASP A 928 3.20 13.28 -12.79
N VAL A 929 2.18 13.46 -11.95
CA VAL A 929 0.84 13.83 -12.38
C VAL A 929 0.86 15.22 -13.02
N LEU A 930 0.46 15.28 -14.29
CA LEU A 930 0.28 16.50 -15.06
C LEU A 930 -1.21 16.74 -15.30
N PRO A 931 -1.73 17.96 -15.08
CA PRO A 931 -3.15 18.24 -15.29
C PRO A 931 -3.57 17.99 -16.74
N VAL A 932 -4.83 17.62 -16.93
CA VAL A 932 -5.51 17.54 -18.24
C VAL A 932 -6.63 18.58 -18.25
N ILE A 933 -6.38 19.67 -18.95
CA ILE A 933 -7.26 20.81 -19.12
C ILE A 933 -8.13 20.56 -20.36
N PRO A 934 -9.47 20.66 -20.23
CA PRO A 934 -10.36 20.49 -21.38
C PRO A 934 -9.99 21.40 -22.57
N ASN A 935 -9.99 20.80 -23.76
CA ASN A 935 -9.63 21.39 -25.06
C ASN A 935 -8.15 21.71 -25.28
N GLU A 936 -7.28 21.51 -24.29
CA GLU A 936 -5.83 21.58 -24.51
C GLU A 936 -5.34 20.30 -25.20
N VAL A 937 -4.42 20.46 -26.15
CA VAL A 937 -3.87 19.34 -26.92
C VAL A 937 -2.56 18.87 -26.29
N TYR A 938 -2.48 17.57 -25.99
CA TYR A 938 -1.31 16.93 -25.41
C TYR A 938 -0.71 15.92 -26.38
N THR A 939 0.59 16.01 -26.61
CA THR A 939 1.34 14.93 -27.27
C THR A 939 1.66 13.85 -26.26
N VAL A 940 1.33 12.61 -26.59
CA VAL A 940 1.52 11.44 -25.72
C VAL A 940 2.12 10.28 -26.52
N ASP A 941 2.96 9.48 -25.86
CA ASP A 941 3.56 8.27 -26.43
C ASP A 941 3.03 7.03 -25.68
N VAL A 942 2.14 6.27 -26.29
CA VAL A 942 1.51 5.08 -25.69
C VAL A 942 2.32 3.84 -26.02
N GLU A 943 2.76 3.10 -25.00
CA GLU A 943 3.41 1.80 -25.14
C GLU A 943 2.38 0.73 -25.53
N LEU A 944 2.62 0.01 -26.63
CA LEU A 944 1.96 -1.26 -26.92
C LEU A 944 2.93 -2.39 -26.57
N TRP A 945 2.39 -3.45 -25.97
CA TRP A 945 3.19 -4.56 -25.45
C TRP A 945 4.00 -5.24 -26.57
N PRO A 946 5.18 -5.79 -26.25
CA PRO A 946 6.05 -6.41 -27.25
C PRO A 946 5.33 -7.52 -28.01
N THR A 947 5.57 -7.63 -29.30
CA THR A 947 4.83 -8.56 -30.16
C THR A 947 5.71 -9.18 -31.24
N ASN A 948 5.18 -10.20 -31.89
CA ASN A 948 5.64 -10.74 -33.16
C ASN A 948 4.43 -10.97 -34.07
N VAL A 949 4.48 -10.54 -35.32
CA VAL A 949 3.53 -10.94 -36.38
C VAL A 949 4.20 -10.83 -37.74
N VAL A 950 3.88 -11.75 -38.65
CA VAL A 950 4.29 -11.66 -40.06
C VAL A 950 3.06 -11.31 -40.89
N VAL A 951 3.00 -10.06 -41.36
CA VAL A 951 1.93 -9.55 -42.23
C VAL A 951 2.29 -9.91 -43.67
N GLN A 952 1.45 -10.70 -44.32
CA GLN A 952 1.66 -11.14 -45.69
C GLN A 952 1.26 -10.06 -46.69
N ARG A 953 1.63 -10.30 -47.95
CA ARG A 953 1.18 -9.47 -49.06
C ARG A 953 -0.37 -9.41 -49.08
N ASP A 954 -0.90 -8.23 -49.37
CA ASP A 954 -2.34 -7.95 -49.47
C ASP A 954 -3.12 -8.01 -48.13
N GLU A 955 -2.44 -8.25 -47.00
CA GLU A 955 -2.99 -8.12 -45.64
C GLU A 955 -2.87 -6.67 -45.13
N ARG A 956 -3.55 -6.33 -44.04
CA ARG A 956 -3.58 -4.98 -43.46
C ARG A 956 -3.44 -4.99 -41.94
N LEU A 957 -3.01 -3.86 -41.39
CA LEU A 957 -3.08 -3.55 -39.96
C LEU A 957 -4.19 -2.52 -39.70
N VAL A 958 -4.83 -2.64 -38.55
CA VAL A 958 -5.78 -1.64 -38.05
C VAL A 958 -5.39 -1.23 -36.64
N LEU A 959 -5.24 0.07 -36.39
CA LEU A 959 -5.03 0.64 -35.07
C LEU A 959 -6.36 1.20 -34.55
N ASP A 960 -6.88 0.62 -33.48
CA ASP A 960 -8.04 1.16 -32.77
C ASP A 960 -7.58 2.04 -31.61
N ILE A 961 -8.26 3.16 -31.41
CA ILE A 961 -8.09 4.09 -30.29
C ILE A 961 -9.45 4.28 -29.63
N GLY A 962 -9.56 3.85 -28.38
CA GLY A 962 -10.77 3.93 -27.57
C GLY A 962 -10.53 4.64 -26.24
N ALA A 963 -11.63 4.95 -25.56
CA ALA A 963 -11.64 5.50 -24.20
C ALA A 963 -12.01 4.46 -23.14
N SER A 964 -12.38 3.26 -23.57
CA SER A 964 -12.72 2.12 -22.76
C SER A 964 -12.17 0.87 -23.41
N GLU A 965 -12.41 -0.27 -22.77
CA GLU A 965 -11.82 -1.53 -23.18
C GLU A 965 -12.23 -1.93 -24.60
N LEU A 966 -11.22 -2.22 -25.44
CA LEU A 966 -11.43 -2.64 -26.83
C LEU A 966 -11.54 -4.17 -26.91
N ALA A 967 -12.08 -4.71 -28.00
CA ALA A 967 -12.23 -6.16 -28.19
C ALA A 967 -10.92 -6.93 -27.93
N GLY A 968 -11.04 -8.09 -27.27
CA GLY A 968 -9.89 -8.97 -26.97
C GLY A 968 -9.08 -8.63 -25.73
N SER A 969 -9.68 -8.03 -24.68
CA SER A 969 -9.01 -7.83 -23.37
C SER A 969 -9.29 -8.92 -22.33
N GLY A 970 -10.15 -9.89 -22.67
CA GLY A 970 -10.48 -11.02 -21.82
C GLY A 970 -10.89 -10.59 -20.40
N LEU A 971 -10.18 -11.13 -19.41
CA LEU A 971 -10.47 -10.92 -17.98
C LEU A 971 -9.89 -9.61 -17.42
N PHE A 972 -8.95 -8.95 -18.11
CA PHE A 972 -8.18 -7.82 -17.56
C PHE A 972 -8.80 -6.48 -17.94
N GLN A 973 -9.90 -6.14 -17.26
CA GLN A 973 -10.66 -4.91 -17.52
C GLN A 973 -10.23 -3.76 -16.61
N HIS A 974 -10.55 -2.54 -17.07
CA HIS A 974 -10.15 -1.26 -16.48
C HIS A 974 -11.38 -0.38 -16.24
N ASP A 975 -12.34 -0.83 -15.45
CA ASP A 975 -13.66 -0.23 -15.31
C ASP A 975 -14.01 0.17 -13.87
N ASP A 976 -13.00 0.21 -12.98
CA ASP A 976 -13.22 0.59 -11.59
C ASP A 976 -13.71 2.04 -11.45
N PRO A 977 -14.91 2.29 -10.88
CA PRO A 977 -15.47 3.63 -10.79
C PRO A 977 -14.73 4.53 -9.79
N SER A 978 -13.95 3.97 -8.86
CA SER A 978 -13.11 4.76 -7.95
C SER A 978 -11.84 5.29 -8.63
N ASP A 979 -11.30 4.54 -9.60
CA ASP A 979 -10.15 4.96 -10.40
C ASP A 979 -10.56 5.78 -11.64
N ARG A 980 -11.78 5.54 -12.16
CA ARG A 980 -12.33 6.17 -13.38
C ARG A 980 -13.69 6.86 -13.14
N PRO A 981 -13.82 7.81 -12.21
CA PRO A 981 -15.09 8.46 -11.94
C PRO A 981 -15.58 9.29 -13.14
N GLU A 982 -16.87 9.15 -13.49
CA GLU A 982 -17.49 9.91 -14.59
C GLU A 982 -17.28 11.43 -14.47
N THR A 983 -17.26 11.96 -13.24
CA THR A 983 -17.05 13.39 -12.98
C THR A 983 -15.69 13.92 -13.48
N VAL A 984 -14.71 13.03 -13.69
CA VAL A 984 -13.36 13.35 -14.17
C VAL A 984 -13.21 13.04 -15.66
N PHE A 985 -13.69 11.87 -16.10
CA PHE A 985 -13.41 11.31 -17.42
C PHE A 985 -14.52 11.53 -18.46
N LYS A 986 -15.75 11.91 -18.05
CA LYS A 986 -16.87 12.06 -19.00
C LYS A 986 -16.66 13.24 -19.94
N GLY A 987 -16.93 13.01 -21.23
CA GLY A 987 -16.76 13.98 -22.29
C GLY A 987 -16.46 13.32 -23.64
N ASN A 988 -16.00 14.16 -24.58
CA ASN A 988 -15.59 13.73 -25.91
C ASN A 988 -14.06 13.81 -26.01
N ASN A 989 -13.47 12.74 -26.52
CA ASN A 989 -12.05 12.61 -26.79
C ASN A 989 -11.76 12.92 -28.25
N HIS A 990 -10.59 13.48 -28.52
CA HIS A 990 -10.20 13.96 -29.85
C HIS A 990 -8.79 13.53 -30.20
N VAL A 991 -8.57 13.09 -31.44
CA VAL A 991 -7.23 12.97 -32.05
C VAL A 991 -7.07 14.12 -33.05
N HIS A 992 -6.02 14.92 -32.90
CA HIS A 992 -5.80 16.16 -33.65
C HIS A 992 -4.83 15.98 -34.82
N PHE A 993 -5.15 16.59 -35.95
CA PHE A 993 -4.38 16.60 -37.19
C PHE A 993 -4.14 18.04 -37.66
N GLY A 994 -2.94 18.34 -38.15
CA GLY A 994 -2.57 19.67 -38.65
C GLY A 994 -1.06 19.83 -38.76
N ALA A 995 -0.59 21.00 -39.21
CA ALA A 995 0.83 21.25 -39.47
C ALA A 995 1.76 21.01 -38.26
N ASN A 996 1.23 21.11 -37.04
CA ASN A 996 1.97 20.94 -35.78
C ASN A 996 1.69 19.61 -35.07
N TYR A 997 0.89 18.70 -35.65
CA TYR A 997 0.43 17.48 -34.99
C TYR A 997 0.87 16.24 -35.76
N ASP A 998 1.98 15.65 -35.32
CA ASP A 998 2.47 14.37 -35.85
C ASP A 998 1.88 13.21 -35.06
N ASN A 999 1.04 12.40 -35.72
CA ASN A 999 0.50 11.15 -35.17
C ASN A 999 1.03 9.96 -35.96
N TRP A 1000 1.58 8.96 -35.27
CA TRP A 1000 2.17 7.79 -35.92
C TRP A 1000 2.24 6.59 -34.99
N ILE A 1001 2.31 5.40 -35.58
CA ILE A 1001 2.73 4.15 -34.95
C ILE A 1001 4.14 3.82 -35.41
N SER A 1002 5.06 3.54 -34.48
CA SER A 1002 6.40 3.06 -34.80
C SER A 1002 6.40 1.54 -34.79
N LEU A 1003 6.51 0.94 -35.98
CA LEU A 1003 6.52 -0.50 -36.17
C LEU A 1003 7.96 -1.03 -36.13
N PRO A 1004 8.28 -2.04 -35.30
CA PRO A 1004 9.59 -2.68 -35.28
C PRO A 1004 9.72 -3.67 -36.46
N VAL A 1005 9.96 -3.14 -37.66
CA VAL A 1005 10.09 -3.94 -38.87
C VAL A 1005 11.43 -4.68 -38.87
N ILE A 1006 11.42 -5.98 -39.09
CA ILE A 1006 12.64 -6.77 -39.27
C ILE A 1006 12.94 -6.85 -40.76
N PRO A 1007 14.05 -6.24 -41.25
CA PRO A 1007 14.42 -6.34 -42.66
C PRO A 1007 14.69 -7.79 -43.06
N ASN A 1008 14.29 -8.13 -44.28
CA ASN A 1008 14.65 -9.40 -44.89
C ASN A 1008 16.15 -9.35 -45.29
N GLY A 1009 16.99 -10.15 -44.62
CA GLY A 1009 18.44 -10.31 -44.87
C GLY A 1009 19.27 -10.18 -43.59
N ILE A 1010 20.16 -11.10 -43.22
CA ILE A 1010 21.08 -11.91 -44.05
C ILE A 1010 20.69 -13.39 -44.08
#